data_AF-A0A2H0WSE8-F1
#
_entry.id   AF-A0A2H0WSE8-F1
#
_cell.length_a   1.000
_cell.length_b   1.000
_cell.length_c   1.000
_cell.angle_alpha   90.00
_cell.angle_beta   90.00
_cell.angle_gamma   90.00
#
_symmetry.space_group_name_H-M   'P 1'
#
loop_
_entity.id
_entity.type
_entity.pdbx_description
1 polymer ?
#
loop_
_entity_poly.entity_id
_entity_poly.type
_entity_poly.pdbx_seq_one_letter_code
_entity_poly.pdbx_strand_id
1 'polypeptide(L)'
;MPPNNEGEQQNRQQEMEQVKDAARAEIAQAKQAGQEEQLKNALLQELQNTIIAAEQVKQTVREVERSQLIGQDKSSLLFQPEVVNAARNATKAVIRVLQAVKEGIITPPAKSKIMFNQLAERGIGNEYIAPSLHTFLERYLNKDISFSESGQSETQFETDIDRLKTEDGGALTVLRESLVPVAEEFGLSKDEMREKFKIPRERIGEREGPYEAQELARLMGRYPPEDHELLRALYLEDEFEPYMEKLHREIREDLESRGEGVGLTEEKFGEKIGGELSTELKKRITMLVGKLYQKTDESSPEEFWEKKEQEGGLLYSVQIQLDSLRRQIDRLGKISISKGSILGRIKFYREEDEKFDLNVPTDKGEEVRHFVKPFRKQVKSNFQEYFLTVYNTVNDEINDRKFLHNARALPYHPPGEGGYYGQLANYAEELLPSSSIDILTHLPDSSETLAASQLWDKLYEADFAKYNWLHQPSRGALDAELKLTPNDIETLDYLKLLNPDLEKDKWRAMRALIMAIGDNYSISLRALETGAYADAPLNIEKEGGATYASYDKRDSAIFKVFNPLAHENLRWQVEMLRWGNLLFLPVSGKKLGRAGAWNHRELMSEMKKNMREYLEGRTAEDEKNGVVRFVNLINPGKVGSIYTRGSWRNFYTYEGFLVHEESDTERGIRRGDRVDALTGWKRVENIGIEILKDYFPRIGELYSKNFYAVKVEDVTGVDKKDPEFEKKTRDIIDALKSERATFITYLYKKYIDPLATDDKIKKQIVSLEADPDKLKDNYTDFYWRVLSNALLQRAPTKLIRLERNRFVSGRKRGWEEVRQQARLRVGETDRMLTVDEFDEAVKDICAAEVLLRKEITAKLKKGIEQGKSLDEISDELSNKEAKDKSSIDYRGYNLTEKVLRNYLDDKIKPRKPGSDEVDTERIERAIAVYEKIIEFNRGVEEKDKNKKHPPTRTDNFAQKYKDGGFPFAIAVEELERSFLAHKGAGERVPARALGDINAVEKNVANSILQLFTTIRQASIDGKKDFSEIVKLIGKAQEQVDVLQGREPSQKLAHHMAAVAISFFKKDTAARGLLGIIGTGKRNSIAAEFAGRSSAVWQWESKEIDAFCTALETAHILPKPPYEIQKPPTFEPIVWKIPLLGKDVKLPLKRRKPDYIWNGTKLRKEFGGDWKSKTFDLVNQYVPIALAILLFYYLQKAYKEWFEKQK
;
A
#
# COMPACT_ATOMS: atom_id res chain seq x y z
N MET A 1 -4.36 22.92 -8.06
CA MET A 1 -4.32 23.91 -6.96
C MET A 1 -5.20 25.10 -7.34
N PRO A 2 -6.27 25.42 -6.61
CA PRO A 2 -6.74 26.80 -6.46
C PRO A 2 -5.89 27.51 -5.37
N PRO A 3 -5.82 28.86 -5.35
CA PRO A 3 -4.96 29.60 -4.43
C PRO A 3 -5.51 29.61 -2.98
N ASN A 4 -4.59 29.69 -2.01
CA ASN A 4 -4.85 29.82 -0.57
C ASN A 4 -5.74 31.04 -0.24
N ASN A 5 -6.94 30.79 0.29
CA ASN A 5 -7.90 31.83 0.70
C ASN A 5 -7.42 32.71 1.88
N GLU A 6 -6.50 32.24 2.72
CA GLU A 6 -5.97 33.03 3.85
C GLU A 6 -5.08 34.20 3.40
N GLY A 7 -4.25 33.98 2.38
CA GLY A 7 -3.40 35.03 1.80
C GLY A 7 -4.22 36.13 1.13
N GLU A 8 -5.34 35.78 0.49
CA GLU A 8 -6.23 36.77 -0.09
C GLU A 8 -7.01 37.58 0.95
N GLN A 9 -7.41 36.99 2.08
CA GLN A 9 -8.10 37.75 3.13
C GLN A 9 -7.16 38.72 3.84
N GLN A 10 -5.92 38.31 4.14
CA GLN A 10 -4.91 39.19 4.72
C GLN A 10 -4.52 40.31 3.75
N ASN A 11 -4.32 40.01 2.47
CA ASN A 11 -4.06 41.03 1.45
C ASN A 11 -5.23 42.03 1.32
N ARG A 12 -6.48 41.56 1.42
CA ARG A 12 -7.67 42.44 1.39
C ARG A 12 -7.75 43.37 2.59
N GLN A 13 -7.50 42.87 3.81
CA GLN A 13 -7.46 43.73 5.00
C GLN A 13 -6.33 44.77 4.93
N GLN A 14 -5.15 44.36 4.46
CA GLN A 14 -4.03 45.29 4.24
C GLN A 14 -4.35 46.34 3.18
N GLU A 15 -5.01 45.97 2.07
CA GLU A 15 -5.43 46.92 1.04
C GLU A 15 -6.41 47.97 1.60
N MET A 16 -7.38 47.55 2.42
CA MET A 16 -8.35 48.50 3.03
C MET A 16 -7.70 49.47 4.01
N GLU A 17 -6.71 49.02 4.78
CA GLU A 17 -5.98 49.91 5.69
C GLU A 17 -5.09 50.89 4.92
N GLN A 18 -4.44 50.43 3.83
CA GLN A 18 -3.70 51.30 2.91
C GLN A 18 -4.59 52.38 2.29
N VAL A 19 -5.85 52.04 1.94
CA VAL A 19 -6.82 53.02 1.41
C VAL A 19 -7.15 54.08 2.45
N LYS A 20 -7.33 53.71 3.73
CA LYS A 20 -7.57 54.68 4.81
C LYS A 20 -6.38 55.61 5.00
N ASP A 21 -5.17 55.07 5.02
CA ASP A 21 -3.95 55.85 5.21
C ASP A 21 -3.70 56.79 4.02
N ALA A 22 -3.93 56.32 2.80
CA ALA A 22 -3.86 57.14 1.59
C ALA A 22 -4.90 58.28 1.63
N ALA A 23 -6.14 57.99 2.04
CA ALA A 23 -7.18 59.00 2.19
C ALA A 23 -6.78 60.09 3.21
N ARG A 24 -6.22 59.68 4.36
CA ARG A 24 -5.73 60.62 5.38
C ARG A 24 -4.58 61.48 4.88
N ALA A 25 -3.64 60.90 4.13
CA ALA A 25 -2.51 61.62 3.55
C ALA A 25 -2.97 62.65 2.51
N GLU A 26 -3.90 62.29 1.63
CA GLU A 26 -4.49 63.19 0.63
C GLU A 26 -5.25 64.35 1.29
N ILE A 27 -6.04 64.05 2.33
CA ILE A 27 -6.75 65.06 3.13
C ILE A 27 -5.76 66.02 3.80
N ALA A 28 -4.69 65.51 4.42
CA ALA A 28 -3.66 66.33 5.04
C ALA A 28 -2.94 67.23 4.02
N GLN A 29 -2.66 66.71 2.83
CA GLN A 29 -2.05 67.48 1.74
C GLN A 29 -2.97 68.59 1.23
N ALA A 30 -4.26 68.31 1.05
CA ALA A 30 -5.24 69.32 0.64
C ALA A 30 -5.41 70.44 1.68
N LYS A 31 -5.39 70.10 2.98
CA LYS A 31 -5.37 71.08 4.09
C LYS A 31 -4.12 71.97 4.03
N GLN A 32 -2.94 71.37 3.81
CA GLN A 32 -1.68 72.12 3.68
C GLN A 32 -1.62 73.00 2.43
N ALA A 33 -2.25 72.57 1.33
CA ALA A 33 -2.28 73.28 0.06
C ALA A 33 -3.43 74.32 -0.05
N GLY A 34 -4.32 74.40 0.93
CA GLY A 34 -5.51 75.26 0.88
C GLY A 34 -6.54 74.84 -0.19
N GLN A 35 -6.55 73.56 -0.58
CA GLN A 35 -7.39 73.00 -1.65
C GLN A 35 -8.59 72.20 -1.12
N GLU A 36 -9.02 72.48 0.11
CA GLU A 36 -10.06 71.71 0.82
C GLU A 36 -11.39 71.67 0.04
N GLU A 37 -11.82 72.77 -0.55
CA GLU A 37 -13.07 72.84 -1.32
C GLU A 37 -12.97 72.08 -2.67
N GLN A 38 -11.78 72.03 -3.27
CA GLN A 38 -11.54 71.23 -4.48
C GLN A 38 -11.59 69.73 -4.16
N LEU A 39 -10.94 69.31 -3.07
CA LEU A 39 -10.97 67.92 -2.62
C LEU A 39 -12.38 67.49 -2.20
N LYS A 40 -13.11 68.33 -1.47
CA LYS A 40 -14.51 68.10 -1.10
C LYS A 40 -15.39 67.84 -2.32
N ASN A 41 -15.32 68.71 -3.34
CA ASN A 41 -16.10 68.52 -4.56
C ASN A 41 -15.69 67.26 -5.34
N ALA A 42 -14.39 66.95 -5.39
CA ALA A 42 -13.89 65.73 -6.02
C ALA A 42 -14.38 64.46 -5.30
N LEU A 43 -14.35 64.42 -3.97
CA LEU A 43 -14.82 63.27 -3.18
C LEU A 43 -16.34 63.06 -3.28
N LEU A 44 -17.12 64.14 -3.28
CA LEU A 44 -18.57 64.06 -3.49
C LEU A 44 -18.91 63.59 -4.91
N GLN A 45 -18.15 64.05 -5.91
CA GLN A 45 -18.32 63.62 -7.29
C GLN A 45 -17.90 62.15 -7.49
N GLU A 46 -16.84 61.69 -6.83
CA GLU A 46 -16.42 60.29 -6.82
C GLU A 46 -17.46 59.38 -6.17
N LEU A 47 -18.04 59.82 -5.05
CA LEU A 47 -19.18 59.15 -4.44
C LEU A 47 -20.35 59.07 -5.44
N GLN A 48 -20.71 60.16 -6.11
CA GLN A 48 -21.79 60.12 -7.12
C GLN A 48 -21.49 59.21 -8.32
N ASN A 49 -20.25 59.21 -8.83
CA ASN A 49 -19.85 58.43 -10.00
C ASN A 49 -19.83 56.91 -9.74
N THR A 50 -19.72 56.49 -8.47
CA THR A 50 -19.72 55.07 -8.09
C THR A 50 -21.12 54.48 -7.92
N ILE A 51 -22.19 55.27 -8.06
CA ILE A 51 -23.61 54.84 -7.91
C ILE A 51 -23.98 53.73 -8.89
N ILE A 52 -23.64 53.88 -10.17
CA ILE A 52 -24.01 52.91 -11.21
C ILE A 52 -23.32 51.57 -10.95
N ALA A 53 -22.06 51.62 -10.51
CA ALA A 53 -21.27 50.44 -10.16
C ALA A 53 -21.79 49.77 -8.87
N ALA A 54 -22.15 50.56 -7.85
CA ALA A 54 -22.73 50.07 -6.60
C ALA A 54 -24.10 49.40 -6.83
N GLU A 55 -24.94 49.96 -7.70
CA GLU A 55 -26.25 49.40 -8.01
C GLU A 55 -26.16 48.12 -8.85
N GLN A 56 -25.20 48.03 -9.77
CA GLN A 56 -24.87 46.79 -10.49
C GLN A 56 -24.46 45.68 -9.52
N VAL A 57 -23.57 45.97 -8.56
CA VAL A 57 -23.16 45.00 -7.52
C VAL A 57 -24.37 44.55 -6.69
N LYS A 58 -25.24 45.47 -6.27
CA LYS A 58 -26.47 45.13 -5.53
C LYS A 58 -27.41 44.23 -6.32
N GLN A 59 -27.59 44.49 -7.61
CA GLN A 59 -28.44 43.65 -8.47
C GLN A 59 -27.87 42.24 -8.62
N THR A 60 -26.57 42.09 -8.86
CA THR A 60 -25.93 40.78 -8.97
C THR A 60 -25.98 40.01 -7.66
N VAL A 61 -25.76 40.66 -6.51
CA VAL A 61 -25.92 40.03 -5.18
C VAL A 61 -27.35 39.54 -4.98
N ARG A 62 -28.36 40.35 -5.32
CA ARG A 62 -29.78 39.97 -5.22
C ARG A 62 -30.16 38.83 -6.17
N GLU A 63 -29.61 38.79 -7.38
CA GLU A 63 -29.83 37.70 -8.34
C GLU A 63 -29.23 36.37 -7.85
N VAL A 64 -28.05 36.43 -7.24
CA VAL A 64 -27.40 35.27 -6.61
C VAL A 64 -28.22 34.75 -5.43
N GLU A 65 -28.79 35.64 -4.62
CA GLU A 65 -29.64 35.28 -3.46
C GLU A 65 -31.01 34.73 -3.88
N ARG A 66 -31.62 35.24 -4.95
CA ARG A 66 -32.93 34.77 -5.46
C ARG A 66 -32.88 33.43 -6.21
N SER A 67 -31.71 33.03 -6.71
CA SER A 67 -31.56 31.81 -7.51
C SER A 67 -31.51 30.55 -6.64
N GLN A 68 -32.69 30.04 -6.24
CA GLN A 68 -32.85 28.79 -5.46
C GLN A 68 -32.96 27.51 -6.31
N LEU A 69 -32.96 27.59 -7.64
CA LEU A 69 -33.12 26.40 -8.50
C LEU A 69 -32.05 26.36 -9.61
N ILE A 70 -31.36 25.22 -9.70
CA ILE A 70 -30.42 24.75 -10.75
C ILE A 70 -28.93 25.13 -10.56
N GLY A 71 -28.19 24.22 -9.92
CA GLY A 71 -27.02 23.50 -10.48
C GLY A 71 -25.85 24.20 -11.17
N GLN A 72 -25.79 25.52 -11.30
CA GLN A 72 -24.63 26.24 -11.86
C GLN A 72 -24.04 27.28 -10.90
N ASP A 73 -22.75 27.52 -11.13
CA ASP A 73 -21.71 28.08 -10.27
C ASP A 73 -22.06 29.45 -9.64
N LYS A 74 -22.75 29.44 -8.48
CA LYS A 74 -23.17 30.63 -7.70
C LYS A 74 -22.03 31.60 -7.38
N SER A 75 -20.83 31.06 -7.23
CA SER A 75 -19.60 31.81 -6.92
C SER A 75 -19.12 32.64 -8.11
N SER A 76 -19.25 32.11 -9.33
CA SER A 76 -18.66 32.70 -10.55
C SER A 76 -19.19 34.10 -10.88
N LEU A 77 -20.44 34.40 -10.53
CA LEU A 77 -21.08 35.71 -10.76
C LEU A 77 -20.54 36.81 -9.84
N LEU A 78 -20.30 36.52 -8.57
CA LEU A 78 -19.74 37.48 -7.60
C LEU A 78 -18.23 37.71 -7.78
N PHE A 79 -17.55 36.75 -8.42
CA PHE A 79 -16.12 36.83 -8.75
C PHE A 79 -15.85 37.29 -10.19
N GLN A 80 -16.86 37.76 -10.92
CA GLN A 80 -16.62 38.46 -12.18
C GLN A 80 -15.73 39.68 -11.91
N PRO A 81 -14.64 39.88 -12.67
CA PRO A 81 -13.72 41.00 -12.45
C PRO A 81 -14.42 42.35 -12.40
N GLU A 82 -15.49 42.52 -13.18
CA GLU A 82 -16.31 43.73 -13.23
C GLU A 82 -17.03 44.00 -11.91
N VAL A 83 -17.66 42.98 -11.30
CA VAL A 83 -18.38 43.06 -10.02
C VAL A 83 -17.42 43.30 -8.86
N VAL A 84 -16.28 42.60 -8.84
CA VAL A 84 -15.23 42.76 -7.82
C VAL A 84 -14.63 44.16 -7.89
N ASN A 85 -14.30 44.65 -9.08
CA ASN A 85 -13.75 46.00 -9.25
C ASN A 85 -14.78 47.08 -8.88
N ALA A 86 -16.05 46.89 -9.22
CA ALA A 86 -17.13 47.78 -8.82
C ALA A 86 -17.31 47.85 -7.29
N ALA A 87 -17.30 46.70 -6.61
CA ALA A 87 -17.38 46.63 -5.15
C ALA A 87 -16.18 47.30 -4.47
N ARG A 88 -14.96 47.09 -4.99
CA ARG A 88 -13.74 47.76 -4.52
C ARG A 88 -13.81 49.27 -4.68
N ASN A 89 -14.23 49.75 -5.85
CA ASN A 89 -14.32 51.19 -6.12
C ASN A 89 -15.36 51.87 -5.21
N ALA A 90 -16.52 51.24 -5.01
CA ALA A 90 -17.53 51.72 -4.06
C ALA A 90 -16.98 51.76 -2.62
N THR A 91 -16.23 50.75 -2.21
CA THR A 91 -15.59 50.69 -0.89
C THR A 91 -14.57 51.81 -0.69
N LYS A 92 -13.70 52.05 -1.68
CA LYS A 92 -12.71 53.13 -1.65
C LYS A 92 -13.39 54.50 -1.53
N ALA A 93 -14.42 54.76 -2.34
CA ALA A 93 -15.17 56.02 -2.30
C ALA A 93 -15.84 56.25 -0.94
N VAL A 94 -16.49 55.23 -0.40
CA VAL A 94 -17.15 55.30 0.92
C VAL A 94 -16.15 55.57 2.04
N ILE A 95 -15.02 54.86 2.08
CA ILE A 95 -13.99 55.05 3.10
C ILE A 95 -13.41 56.47 3.03
N ARG A 96 -13.11 56.96 1.82
CA ARG A 96 -12.55 58.32 1.63
C ARG A 96 -13.51 59.41 2.09
N VAL A 97 -14.80 59.27 1.78
CA VAL A 97 -15.84 60.20 2.25
C VAL A 97 -15.98 60.16 3.78
N LEU A 98 -16.01 58.97 4.39
CA LEU A 98 -16.08 58.81 5.84
C LEU A 98 -14.87 59.44 6.56
N GLN A 99 -13.65 59.27 6.02
CA GLN A 99 -12.46 59.93 6.56
C GLN A 99 -12.53 61.46 6.35
N ALA A 100 -13.02 61.94 5.22
CA ALA A 100 -13.18 63.37 4.97
C ALA A 100 -14.23 64.03 5.89
N VAL A 101 -15.28 63.30 6.29
CA VAL A 101 -16.23 63.73 7.32
C VAL A 101 -15.55 63.82 8.69
N LYS A 102 -14.79 62.78 9.06
CA LYS A 102 -14.03 62.73 10.33
C LYS A 102 -13.03 63.87 10.45
N GLU A 103 -12.35 64.19 9.36
CA GLU A 103 -11.34 65.24 9.28
C GLU A 103 -11.93 66.65 9.08
N GLY A 104 -13.25 66.77 8.93
CA GLY A 104 -13.96 68.04 8.84
C GLY A 104 -13.92 68.72 7.47
N ILE A 105 -13.48 68.03 6.41
CA ILE A 105 -13.53 68.55 5.02
C ILE A 105 -14.96 68.49 4.48
N ILE A 106 -15.67 67.39 4.76
CA ILE A 106 -17.10 67.28 4.48
C ILE A 106 -17.84 67.51 5.80
N THR A 107 -18.73 68.50 5.83
CA THR A 107 -19.46 68.87 7.05
C THR A 107 -20.95 68.56 6.88
N PRO A 108 -21.38 67.32 7.20
CA PRO A 108 -22.78 66.96 7.21
C PRO A 108 -23.50 67.58 8.42
N PRO A 109 -24.85 67.54 8.45
CA PRO A 109 -25.64 67.96 9.61
C PRO A 109 -25.20 67.29 10.91
N ALA A 110 -25.44 67.95 12.05
CA ALA A 110 -24.79 67.63 13.32
C ALA A 110 -24.95 66.17 13.76
N LYS A 111 -26.17 65.61 13.72
CA LYS A 111 -26.41 64.23 14.15
C LYS A 111 -25.89 63.22 13.13
N SER A 112 -25.95 63.56 11.84
CA SER A 112 -25.34 62.77 10.76
C SER A 112 -23.83 62.68 10.87
N LYS A 113 -23.17 63.78 11.22
CA LYS A 113 -21.73 63.85 11.44
C LYS A 113 -21.28 62.89 12.55
N ILE A 114 -22.03 62.84 13.65
CA ILE A 114 -21.73 61.97 14.79
C ILE A 114 -21.78 60.50 14.37
N MET A 115 -22.82 60.10 13.64
CA MET A 115 -22.99 58.73 13.16
C MET A 115 -21.93 58.33 12.12
N PHE A 116 -21.57 59.22 11.19
CA PHE A 116 -20.53 58.95 10.21
C PHE A 116 -19.13 58.88 10.82
N ASN A 117 -18.84 59.67 11.86
CA ASN A 117 -17.59 59.54 12.61
C ASN A 117 -17.46 58.15 13.24
N GLN A 118 -18.55 57.64 13.83
CA GLN A 118 -18.56 56.30 14.42
C GLN A 118 -18.40 55.19 13.37
N LEU A 119 -19.03 55.34 12.20
CA LEU A 119 -18.84 54.43 11.06
C LEU A 119 -17.40 54.45 10.54
N ALA A 120 -16.77 55.64 10.46
CA ALA A 120 -15.38 55.80 10.04
C ALA A 120 -14.40 55.11 11.00
N GLU A 121 -14.72 55.06 12.30
CA GLU A 121 -13.93 54.39 13.34
C GLU A 121 -14.08 52.87 13.32
N ARG A 122 -15.30 52.38 13.10
CA ARG A 122 -15.56 50.93 13.03
C ARG A 122 -14.95 50.30 11.78
N GLY A 123 -14.96 51.02 10.66
CA GLY A 123 -14.44 50.56 9.37
C GLY A 123 -15.40 49.62 8.64
N ILE A 124 -15.12 49.38 7.34
CA ILE A 124 -15.91 48.50 6.47
C ILE A 124 -15.08 47.24 6.20
N GLY A 125 -15.46 46.13 6.81
CA GLY A 125 -14.71 44.86 6.73
C GLY A 125 -15.03 43.99 5.50
N ASN A 126 -16.03 44.34 4.71
CA ASN A 126 -16.46 43.59 3.54
C ASN A 126 -16.84 44.56 2.39
N GLU A 127 -16.17 44.40 1.24
CA GLU A 127 -16.33 45.27 0.06
C GLU A 127 -17.75 45.23 -0.53
N TYR A 128 -18.49 44.13 -0.30
CA TYR A 128 -19.85 43.96 -0.79
C TYR A 128 -20.90 44.69 0.06
N ILE A 129 -20.53 45.18 1.26
CA ILE A 129 -21.38 45.97 2.15
C ILE A 129 -21.36 47.47 1.78
N ALA A 130 -20.24 47.94 1.20
CA ALA A 130 -20.04 49.34 0.88
C ALA A 130 -21.08 49.94 -0.08
N PRO A 131 -21.59 49.23 -1.12
CA PRO A 131 -22.67 49.71 -1.97
C PRO A 131 -23.95 50.08 -1.19
N SER A 132 -24.27 49.32 -0.14
CA SER A 132 -25.45 49.56 0.70
C SER A 132 -25.25 50.77 1.62
N LEU A 133 -24.04 50.91 2.18
CA LEU A 133 -23.65 52.09 2.98
C LEU A 133 -23.47 53.35 2.13
N HIS A 134 -23.09 53.22 0.86
CA HIS A 134 -22.95 54.32 -0.09
C HIS A 134 -24.25 55.10 -0.24
N THR A 135 -25.35 54.40 -0.56
CA THR A 135 -26.68 55.01 -0.73
C THR A 135 -27.16 55.70 0.55
N PHE A 136 -26.72 55.17 1.69
CA PHE A 136 -26.99 55.76 3.00
C PHE A 136 -26.22 57.06 3.21
N LEU A 137 -24.92 57.07 2.90
CA LEU A 137 -24.05 58.25 3.02
C LEU A 137 -24.53 59.38 2.13
N GLU A 138 -24.81 59.13 0.85
CA GLU A 138 -25.28 60.16 -0.08
C GLU A 138 -26.49 60.92 0.46
N ARG A 139 -27.45 60.18 1.05
CA ARG A 139 -28.70 60.73 1.54
C ARG A 139 -28.52 61.57 2.80
N TYR A 140 -27.70 61.10 3.75
CA TYR A 140 -27.54 61.72 5.07
C TYR A 140 -26.30 62.63 5.17
N LEU A 141 -25.53 62.79 4.08
CA LEU A 141 -24.53 63.85 3.98
C LEU A 141 -25.15 65.25 3.97
N ASN A 142 -26.39 65.39 3.48
CA ASN A 142 -27.10 66.67 3.36
C ASN A 142 -28.44 66.71 4.12
N LYS A 143 -28.82 65.64 4.83
CA LYS A 143 -30.06 65.54 5.61
C LYS A 143 -29.72 65.05 7.00
N ASP A 144 -30.30 65.67 8.03
CA ASP A 144 -30.01 65.28 9.40
C ASP A 144 -30.75 64.00 9.82
N ILE A 145 -30.19 63.30 10.80
CA ILE A 145 -30.77 62.08 11.36
C ILE A 145 -31.68 62.45 12.54
N SER A 146 -32.90 61.93 12.52
CA SER A 146 -33.88 62.06 13.61
C SER A 146 -34.51 60.72 13.92
N PHE A 147 -35.02 60.57 15.13
CA PHE A 147 -35.76 59.38 15.58
C PHE A 147 -37.17 59.76 16.00
N SER A 148 -38.13 58.86 15.76
CA SER A 148 -39.53 59.03 16.18
C SER A 148 -39.68 58.88 17.70
N GLU A 149 -40.60 59.59 18.34
CA GLU A 149 -40.95 59.29 19.73
C GLU A 149 -41.87 58.05 19.80
N SER A 150 -41.92 57.39 20.96
CA SER A 150 -42.76 56.20 21.15
C SER A 150 -44.22 56.48 20.79
N GLY A 151 -44.75 55.74 19.79
CA GLY A 151 -46.13 55.90 19.30
C GLY A 151 -46.31 56.85 18.11
N GLN A 152 -45.25 57.49 17.63
CA GLN A 152 -45.25 58.26 16.38
C GLN A 152 -44.87 57.37 15.18
N SER A 153 -45.18 57.86 13.96
CA SER A 153 -44.73 57.21 12.73
C SER A 153 -43.21 57.24 12.61
N GLU A 154 -42.61 56.17 12.11
CA GLU A 154 -41.18 56.07 11.84
C GLU A 154 -40.68 57.23 10.99
N THR A 155 -39.52 57.75 11.35
CA THR A 155 -38.78 58.73 10.56
C THR A 155 -38.23 58.07 9.30
N GLN A 156 -37.91 58.88 8.28
CA GLN A 156 -37.29 58.37 7.05
C GLN A 156 -35.99 57.58 7.32
N PHE A 157 -35.23 57.97 8.34
CA PHE A 157 -34.02 57.27 8.77
C PHE A 157 -34.32 55.88 9.34
N GLU A 158 -35.33 55.77 10.20
CA GLU A 158 -35.79 54.49 10.74
C GLU A 158 -36.30 53.57 9.64
N THR A 159 -37.09 54.10 8.70
CA THR A 159 -37.56 53.36 7.53
C THR A 159 -36.42 52.92 6.61
N ASP A 160 -35.39 53.75 6.41
CA ASP A 160 -34.21 53.41 5.60
C ASP A 160 -33.37 52.31 6.28
N ILE A 161 -33.25 52.31 7.61
CA ILE A 161 -32.61 51.23 8.36
C ILE A 161 -33.41 49.93 8.27
N ASP A 162 -34.73 50.00 8.41
CA ASP A 162 -35.57 48.80 8.30
C ASP A 162 -35.63 48.26 6.87
N ARG A 163 -35.44 49.11 5.87
CA ARG A 163 -35.23 48.68 4.49
C ARG A 163 -33.90 47.92 4.33
N LEU A 164 -32.81 48.33 4.98
CA LEU A 164 -31.54 47.58 4.96
C LEU A 164 -31.70 46.16 5.54
N LYS A 165 -32.67 45.93 6.42
CA LYS A 165 -32.98 44.58 6.94
C LYS A 165 -33.35 43.58 5.86
N THR A 166 -33.96 44.02 4.77
CA THR A 166 -34.32 43.16 3.64
C THR A 166 -33.33 43.26 2.48
N GLU A 167 -32.45 44.26 2.48
CA GLU A 167 -31.53 44.54 1.37
C GLU A 167 -30.08 44.09 1.62
N ASP A 168 -29.55 44.21 2.86
CA ASP A 168 -28.17 43.83 3.21
C ASP A 168 -27.99 43.74 4.74
N GLY A 169 -27.97 42.52 5.27
CA GLY A 169 -27.83 42.27 6.71
C GLY A 169 -26.46 42.68 7.28
N GLY A 170 -25.40 42.68 6.46
CA GLY A 170 -24.06 43.11 6.88
C GLY A 170 -23.99 44.63 7.06
N ALA A 171 -24.52 45.39 6.08
CA ALA A 171 -24.63 46.84 6.16
C ALA A 171 -25.47 47.27 7.37
N LEU A 172 -26.59 46.57 7.58
CA LEU A 172 -27.47 46.81 8.72
C LEU A 172 -26.73 46.65 10.05
N THR A 173 -25.96 45.57 10.22
CA THR A 173 -25.22 45.31 11.45
C THR A 173 -24.18 46.40 11.71
N VAL A 174 -23.34 46.73 10.72
CA VAL A 174 -22.31 47.78 10.84
C VAL A 174 -22.95 49.12 11.22
N LEU A 175 -24.09 49.44 10.63
CA LEU A 175 -24.80 50.69 10.84
C LEU A 175 -25.48 50.75 12.21
N ARG A 176 -26.17 49.69 12.63
CA ARG A 176 -26.80 49.57 13.96
C ARG A 176 -25.77 49.64 15.07
N GLU A 177 -24.68 48.91 14.94
CA GLU A 177 -23.62 48.89 15.95
C GLU A 177 -22.87 50.23 16.03
N SER A 178 -22.93 51.06 14.99
CA SER A 178 -22.40 52.43 15.01
C SER A 178 -23.35 53.44 15.65
N LEU A 179 -24.61 53.10 15.90
CA LEU A 179 -25.58 53.98 16.58
C LEU A 179 -25.55 53.85 18.10
N VAL A 180 -25.23 52.67 18.63
CA VAL A 180 -25.20 52.43 20.09
C VAL A 180 -24.21 53.33 20.85
N PRO A 181 -22.96 53.54 20.39
CA PRO A 181 -22.00 54.37 21.12
C PRO A 181 -22.44 55.83 21.24
N VAL A 182 -23.26 56.30 20.30
CA VAL A 182 -23.67 57.69 20.13
C VAL A 182 -25.11 57.96 20.57
N ALA A 183 -25.81 56.97 21.16
CA ALA A 183 -27.23 57.04 21.51
C ALA A 183 -27.65 58.32 22.27
N GLU A 184 -26.83 58.75 23.23
CA GLU A 184 -27.10 59.91 24.10
C GLU A 184 -27.17 61.22 23.29
N GLU A 185 -26.38 61.33 22.21
CA GLU A 185 -26.38 62.47 21.28
C GLU A 185 -27.68 62.58 20.47
N PHE A 186 -28.46 61.50 20.42
CA PHE A 186 -29.77 61.46 19.81
C PHE A 186 -30.92 61.58 20.81
N GLY A 187 -30.62 61.79 22.09
CA GLY A 187 -31.61 61.89 23.16
C GLY A 187 -32.18 60.54 23.60
N LEU A 188 -31.49 59.44 23.32
CA LEU A 188 -31.85 58.07 23.74
C LEU A 188 -30.77 57.50 24.66
N SER A 189 -31.16 56.68 25.63
CA SER A 189 -30.21 55.83 26.33
C SER A 189 -29.68 54.72 25.39
N LYS A 190 -28.52 54.16 25.71
CA LYS A 190 -27.95 53.02 24.96
C LYS A 190 -28.89 51.81 24.92
N ASP A 191 -29.66 51.60 25.99
CA ASP A 191 -30.67 50.53 26.05
C ASP A 191 -31.89 50.82 25.17
N GLU A 192 -32.42 52.05 25.18
CA GLU A 192 -33.52 52.46 24.30
C GLU A 192 -33.10 52.38 22.82
N MET A 193 -31.88 52.80 22.48
CA MET A 193 -31.30 52.68 21.15
C MET A 193 -31.18 51.21 20.71
N ARG A 194 -30.76 50.32 21.63
CA ARG A 194 -30.66 48.88 21.38
C ARG A 194 -32.02 48.24 21.19
N GLU A 195 -33.00 48.57 22.03
CA GLU A 195 -34.36 48.05 21.93
C GLU A 195 -35.03 48.50 20.63
N LYS A 196 -34.92 49.79 20.32
CA LYS A 196 -35.54 50.42 19.15
C LYS A 196 -35.07 49.83 17.83
N PHE A 197 -33.79 49.48 17.71
CA PHE A 197 -33.23 48.87 16.51
C PHE A 197 -32.95 47.37 16.64
N LYS A 198 -33.44 46.73 17.70
CA LYS A 198 -33.25 45.29 18.00
C LYS A 198 -31.77 44.87 17.95
N ILE A 199 -30.90 45.68 18.54
CA ILE A 199 -29.46 45.46 18.61
C ILE A 199 -29.15 44.57 19.82
N PRO A 200 -28.51 43.41 19.64
CA PRO A 200 -28.17 42.52 20.74
C PRO A 200 -27.33 43.24 21.83
N ARG A 201 -27.59 42.96 23.11
CA ARG A 201 -26.77 43.51 24.20
C ARG A 201 -25.39 42.86 24.20
N GLU A 202 -24.33 43.66 24.06
CA GLU A 202 -22.96 43.20 24.32
C GLU A 202 -22.81 42.75 25.78
N ARG A 203 -22.54 41.46 25.99
CA ARG A 203 -21.96 40.97 27.25
C ARG A 203 -20.46 41.21 27.18
N ILE A 204 -19.96 42.03 28.10
CA ILE A 204 -18.53 42.31 28.26
C ILE A 204 -17.88 41.00 28.73
N GLY A 205 -17.27 40.28 27.78
CA GLY A 205 -16.62 38.98 28.00
C GLY A 205 -16.51 38.11 26.74
N GLU A 206 -17.44 38.26 25.77
CA GLU A 206 -17.46 37.44 24.56
C GLU A 206 -17.13 38.29 23.33
N ARG A 207 -15.88 38.27 22.89
CA ARG A 207 -15.53 38.72 21.53
C ARG A 207 -15.74 37.62 20.47
N GLU A 208 -16.36 36.50 20.81
CA GLU A 208 -16.42 35.30 19.97
C GLU A 208 -17.85 34.70 19.73
N GLY A 209 -18.89 35.21 20.40
CA GLY A 209 -20.21 34.54 20.49
C GLY A 209 -21.09 34.35 19.23
N PRO A 210 -21.23 35.30 18.27
CA PRO A 210 -22.23 35.13 17.21
C PRO A 210 -21.81 34.14 16.12
N TYR A 211 -20.52 34.08 15.81
CA TYR A 211 -19.99 33.23 14.75
C TYR A 211 -19.83 31.79 15.24
N GLU A 212 -19.28 31.59 16.44
CA GLU A 212 -19.04 30.26 17.01
C GLU A 212 -20.35 29.57 17.42
N ALA A 213 -21.33 30.30 17.95
CA ALA A 213 -22.64 29.72 18.23
C ALA A 213 -23.39 29.32 16.93
N GLN A 214 -23.27 30.12 15.86
CA GLN A 214 -23.81 29.75 14.55
C GLN A 214 -23.08 28.56 13.93
N GLU A 215 -21.77 28.49 14.09
CA GLU A 215 -20.94 27.41 13.56
C GLU A 215 -21.17 26.09 14.32
N LEU A 216 -21.24 26.14 15.65
CA LEU A 216 -21.62 25.04 16.52
C LEU A 216 -23.02 24.53 16.18
N ALA A 217 -24.01 25.42 16.02
CA ALA A 217 -25.36 25.02 15.61
C ALA A 217 -25.38 24.33 14.23
N ARG A 218 -24.54 24.79 13.28
CA ARG A 218 -24.38 24.13 11.97
C ARG A 218 -23.74 22.75 12.11
N LEU A 219 -22.69 22.61 12.90
CA LEU A 219 -22.03 21.33 13.16
C LEU A 219 -22.96 20.36 13.86
N MET A 220 -23.67 20.79 14.91
CA MET A 220 -24.65 19.94 15.60
C MET A 220 -25.74 19.41 14.66
N GLY A 221 -26.11 20.14 13.60
CA GLY A 221 -27.03 19.65 12.56
C GLY A 221 -26.46 18.53 11.68
N ARG A 222 -25.14 18.34 11.64
CA ARG A 222 -24.43 17.30 10.87
C ARG A 222 -24.14 16.04 11.69
N TYR A 223 -23.98 16.19 13.00
CA TYR A 223 -23.61 15.10 13.89
C TYR A 223 -24.82 14.49 14.61
N PRO A 224 -24.79 13.19 14.93
CA PRO A 224 -25.82 12.56 15.75
C PRO A 224 -25.83 13.14 17.18
N PRO A 225 -26.98 13.06 17.90
CA PRO A 225 -27.14 13.65 19.22
C PRO A 225 -26.11 13.18 20.26
N GLU A 226 -25.62 11.95 20.16
CA GLU A 226 -24.59 11.40 21.05
C GLU A 226 -23.25 12.17 20.99
N ASP A 227 -22.92 12.80 19.87
CA ASP A 227 -21.67 13.56 19.69
C ASP A 227 -21.81 15.03 20.13
N HIS A 228 -23.04 15.50 20.36
CA HIS A 228 -23.31 16.92 20.66
C HIS A 228 -22.66 17.38 21.96
N GLU A 229 -22.56 16.51 22.96
CA GLU A 229 -21.94 16.82 24.24
C GLU A 229 -20.44 17.12 24.09
N LEU A 230 -19.71 16.29 23.33
CA LEU A 230 -18.30 16.53 23.05
C LEU A 230 -18.11 17.75 22.14
N LEU A 231 -18.96 17.95 21.13
CA LEU A 231 -18.90 19.14 20.27
C LEU A 231 -19.06 20.42 21.05
N ARG A 232 -20.03 20.48 21.98
CA ARG A 232 -20.21 21.64 22.85
C ARG A 232 -18.99 21.85 23.75
N ALA A 233 -18.50 20.79 24.39
CA ALA A 233 -17.28 20.85 25.19
C ALA A 233 -16.07 21.36 24.39
N LEU A 234 -15.96 21.03 23.10
CA LEU A 234 -14.87 21.53 22.26
C LEU A 234 -15.00 23.01 21.87
N TYR A 235 -16.23 23.52 21.72
CA TYR A 235 -16.51 24.89 21.29
C TYR A 235 -16.75 25.87 22.44
N LEU A 236 -17.14 25.38 23.62
CA LEU A 236 -17.53 26.18 24.77
C LEU A 236 -16.62 25.81 25.94
N GLU A 237 -15.70 26.70 26.29
CA GLU A 237 -14.69 26.48 27.34
C GLU A 237 -15.32 26.12 28.69
N ASP A 238 -16.48 26.70 29.00
CA ASP A 238 -17.24 26.46 30.24
C ASP A 238 -17.94 25.09 30.28
N GLU A 239 -18.21 24.47 29.13
CA GLU A 239 -18.73 23.10 29.04
C GLU A 239 -17.61 22.04 29.02
N PHE A 240 -16.37 22.41 28.72
CA PHE A 240 -15.25 21.47 28.65
C PHE A 240 -14.90 20.85 30.00
N GLU A 241 -14.82 21.67 31.05
CA GLU A 241 -14.47 21.18 32.38
C GLU A 241 -15.51 20.16 32.93
N PRO A 242 -16.83 20.45 32.92
CA PRO A 242 -17.87 19.48 33.30
C PRO A 242 -17.82 18.17 32.51
N TYR A 243 -17.54 18.24 31.20
CA TYR A 243 -17.38 17.04 30.37
C TYR A 243 -16.23 16.16 30.87
N MET A 244 -15.09 16.78 31.21
CA MET A 244 -13.93 16.07 31.72
C MET A 244 -14.16 15.46 33.11
N GLU A 245 -14.93 16.12 33.99
CA GLU A 245 -15.33 15.54 35.27
C GLU A 245 -16.17 14.27 35.08
N LYS A 246 -17.13 14.33 34.16
CA LYS A 246 -17.99 13.20 33.82
C LYS A 246 -17.16 12.04 33.27
N LEU A 247 -16.29 12.30 32.29
CA LEU A 247 -15.43 11.28 31.68
C LEU A 247 -14.47 10.65 32.70
N HIS A 248 -13.89 11.45 33.59
CA HIS A 248 -13.03 10.96 34.66
C HIS A 248 -13.77 10.00 35.60
N ARG A 249 -15.01 10.31 35.96
CA ARG A 249 -15.85 9.43 36.78
C ARG A 249 -16.20 8.13 36.06
N GLU A 250 -16.62 8.20 34.79
CA GLU A 250 -16.93 7.03 33.97
C GLU A 250 -15.74 6.05 33.91
N ILE A 251 -14.53 6.56 33.66
CA ILE A 251 -13.32 5.74 33.57
C ILE A 251 -12.92 5.15 34.92
N ARG A 252 -13.07 5.92 36.00
CA ARG A 252 -12.81 5.42 37.35
C ARG A 252 -13.74 4.27 37.69
N GLU A 253 -15.04 4.43 37.47
CA GLU A 253 -16.06 3.41 37.73
C GLU A 253 -15.80 2.14 36.89
N ASP A 254 -15.44 2.31 35.61
CA ASP A 254 -15.11 1.18 34.74
C ASP A 254 -13.86 0.41 35.22
N LEU A 255 -12.76 1.10 35.55
CA LEU A 255 -11.55 0.46 36.09
C LEU A 255 -11.78 -0.21 37.44
N GLU A 256 -12.60 0.38 38.31
CA GLU A 256 -13.02 -0.22 39.58
C GLU A 256 -13.84 -1.50 39.33
N SER A 257 -14.77 -1.49 38.37
CA SER A 257 -15.59 -2.65 38.01
C SER A 257 -14.76 -3.83 37.46
N ARG A 258 -13.65 -3.53 36.76
CA ARG A 258 -12.69 -4.50 36.25
C ARG A 258 -11.73 -5.03 37.32
N GLY A 259 -11.81 -4.52 38.55
CA GLY A 259 -10.89 -4.85 39.65
C GLY A 259 -9.48 -4.32 39.44
N GLU A 260 -9.30 -3.36 38.53
CA GLU A 260 -7.98 -2.87 38.12
C GLU A 260 -7.37 -1.85 39.09
N GLY A 261 -8.11 -1.42 40.11
CA GLY A 261 -7.64 -0.63 41.25
C GLY A 261 -7.19 -1.46 42.46
N VAL A 262 -7.44 -2.78 42.45
CA VAL A 262 -7.14 -3.65 43.61
C VAL A 262 -5.63 -3.77 43.81
N GLY A 263 -5.14 -3.35 44.99
CA GLY A 263 -3.71 -3.42 45.35
C GLY A 263 -2.86 -2.27 44.82
N LEU A 264 -3.44 -1.29 44.13
CA LEU A 264 -2.76 -0.04 43.76
C LEU A 264 -2.95 1.02 44.84
N THR A 265 -1.93 1.84 45.09
CA THR A 265 -2.07 3.07 45.87
C THR A 265 -2.97 4.07 45.12
N GLU A 266 -3.70 4.94 45.82
CA GLU A 266 -4.55 5.97 45.18
C GLU A 266 -3.77 6.83 44.16
N GLU A 267 -2.49 7.09 44.41
CA GLU A 267 -1.63 7.79 43.45
C GLU A 267 -1.44 7.02 42.14
N LYS A 268 -0.96 5.76 42.20
CA LYS A 268 -0.82 4.89 41.02
C LYS A 268 -2.15 4.62 40.32
N PHE A 269 -3.24 4.51 41.07
CA PHE A 269 -4.57 4.36 40.50
C PHE A 269 -4.99 5.64 39.75
N GLY A 270 -4.73 6.83 40.33
CA GLY A 270 -4.94 8.11 39.67
C GLY A 270 -4.08 8.30 38.41
N GLU A 271 -2.85 7.78 38.38
CA GLU A 271 -2.02 7.76 37.16
C GLU A 271 -2.62 6.88 36.07
N LYS A 272 -3.14 5.71 36.44
CA LYS A 272 -3.83 4.82 35.50
C LYS A 272 -5.12 5.43 34.95
N ILE A 273 -5.91 6.08 35.81
CA ILE A 273 -7.11 6.83 35.39
C ILE A 273 -6.72 7.94 34.42
N GLY A 274 -5.68 8.73 34.72
CA GLY A 274 -5.21 9.81 33.85
C GLY A 274 -4.72 9.31 32.49
N GLY A 275 -4.03 8.17 32.46
CA GLY A 275 -3.58 7.51 31.23
C GLY A 275 -4.75 7.04 30.35
N GLU A 276 -5.73 6.36 30.94
CA GLU A 276 -6.93 5.88 30.22
C GLU A 276 -7.80 7.04 29.74
N LEU A 277 -7.96 8.09 30.57
CA LEU A 277 -8.68 9.31 30.22
C LEU A 277 -8.04 10.04 29.04
N SER A 278 -6.72 10.13 29.01
CA SER A 278 -5.98 10.74 27.89
C SER A 278 -6.17 9.92 26.61
N THR A 279 -6.14 8.59 26.68
CA THR A 279 -6.39 7.72 25.53
C THR A 279 -7.82 7.86 25.01
N GLU A 280 -8.82 7.82 25.89
CA GLU A 280 -10.23 7.86 25.52
C GLU A 280 -10.64 9.23 24.99
N LEU A 281 -10.17 10.33 25.60
CA LEU A 281 -10.43 11.68 25.08
C LEU A 281 -9.84 11.86 23.67
N LYS A 282 -8.57 11.49 23.46
CA LYS A 282 -7.93 11.51 22.13
C LYS A 282 -8.74 10.71 21.12
N LYS A 283 -9.19 9.51 21.51
CA LYS A 283 -10.02 8.62 20.69
C LYS A 283 -11.33 9.29 20.29
N ARG A 284 -12.07 9.84 21.24
CA ARG A 284 -13.35 10.51 20.99
C ARG A 284 -13.20 11.72 20.08
N ILE A 285 -12.19 12.57 20.29
CA ILE A 285 -11.90 13.73 19.42
C ILE A 285 -11.55 13.27 18.00
N THR A 286 -10.67 12.27 17.86
CA THR A 286 -10.26 11.76 16.54
C THR A 286 -11.44 11.16 15.78
N MET A 287 -12.30 10.39 16.46
CA MET A 287 -13.52 9.82 15.87
C MET A 287 -14.53 10.90 15.46
N LEU A 288 -14.69 11.94 16.29
CA LEU A 288 -15.54 13.08 15.97
C LEU A 288 -15.07 13.74 14.66
N VAL A 289 -13.79 14.11 14.57
CA VAL A 289 -13.24 14.69 13.33
C VAL A 289 -13.38 13.74 12.14
N GLY A 290 -13.15 12.44 12.37
CA GLY A 290 -13.34 11.41 11.35
C GLY A 290 -14.74 11.37 10.74
N LYS A 291 -15.80 11.64 11.54
CA LYS A 291 -17.21 11.66 11.09
C LYS A 291 -17.52 12.82 10.13
N LEU A 292 -16.72 13.89 10.11
CA LEU A 292 -16.85 14.93 9.08
C LEU A 292 -16.79 14.33 7.66
N TYR A 293 -15.96 13.30 7.50
CA TYR A 293 -15.68 12.63 6.25
C TYR A 293 -16.61 11.45 5.95
N GLN A 294 -17.70 11.24 6.73
CA GLN A 294 -18.67 10.18 6.47
C GLN A 294 -19.16 10.16 5.01
N LYS A 295 -19.57 11.32 4.48
CA LYS A 295 -20.02 11.42 3.08
C LYS A 295 -18.91 11.14 2.07
N THR A 296 -17.66 11.39 2.45
CA THR A 296 -16.49 11.05 1.62
C THR A 296 -16.28 9.54 1.62
N ASP A 297 -16.45 8.84 2.75
CA ASP A 297 -16.35 7.37 2.79
C ASP A 297 -17.48 6.71 1.98
N GLU A 298 -18.69 7.26 2.08
CA GLU A 298 -19.90 6.82 1.36
C GLU A 298 -19.90 7.21 -0.14
N SER A 299 -18.85 7.91 -0.60
CA SER A 299 -18.72 8.31 -1.99
C SER A 299 -18.41 7.12 -2.91
N SER A 300 -18.62 7.32 -4.22
CA SER A 300 -18.32 6.29 -5.20
C SER A 300 -16.82 5.97 -5.18
N PRO A 301 -16.40 4.71 -5.35
CA PRO A 301 -14.98 4.34 -5.38
C PRO A 301 -14.15 5.16 -6.36
N GLU A 302 -14.72 5.61 -7.48
CA GLU A 302 -14.02 6.46 -8.45
C GLU A 302 -13.82 7.93 -8.03
N GLU A 303 -14.35 8.40 -6.90
CA GLU A 303 -14.28 9.82 -6.55
C GLU A 303 -13.05 10.13 -5.68
N PHE A 304 -12.18 11.01 -6.15
CA PHE A 304 -11.04 11.50 -5.35
C PHE A 304 -11.50 12.36 -4.17
N TRP A 305 -10.71 12.34 -3.09
CA TRP A 305 -11.01 13.00 -1.82
C TRP A 305 -11.27 14.50 -1.99
N GLU A 306 -10.40 15.20 -2.74
CA GLU A 306 -10.43 16.65 -2.91
C GLU A 306 -11.75 17.12 -3.52
N LYS A 307 -12.31 16.34 -4.44
CA LYS A 307 -13.59 16.65 -5.07
C LYS A 307 -14.71 16.61 -4.04
N LYS A 308 -14.71 15.62 -3.14
CA LYS A 308 -15.75 15.44 -2.11
C LYS A 308 -15.62 16.43 -0.97
N GLU A 309 -14.40 16.75 -0.58
CA GLU A 309 -14.11 17.71 0.48
C GLU A 309 -14.62 19.12 0.14
N GLN A 310 -14.64 19.47 -1.16
CA GLN A 310 -15.11 20.74 -1.69
C GLN A 310 -16.62 20.77 -2.00
N GLU A 311 -17.32 19.62 -1.98
CA GLU A 311 -18.76 19.57 -2.18
C GLU A 311 -19.50 20.27 -1.03
N GLY A 312 -20.36 21.26 -1.34
CA GLY A 312 -21.12 22.05 -0.36
C GLY A 312 -20.85 23.56 -0.41
N GLY A 313 -19.83 24.02 -1.15
CA GLY A 313 -19.52 25.44 -1.29
C GLY A 313 -18.84 26.06 -0.05
N LEU A 314 -18.65 27.38 -0.06
CA LEU A 314 -17.75 28.12 0.84
C LEU A 314 -18.13 28.10 2.34
N LEU A 315 -19.30 27.60 2.72
CA LEU A 315 -19.72 27.51 4.13
C LEU A 315 -20.05 26.08 4.60
N TYR A 316 -20.13 25.13 3.66
CA TYR A 316 -20.49 23.73 3.97
C TYR A 316 -19.44 22.73 3.50
N SER A 317 -18.34 23.17 2.88
CA SER A 317 -17.20 22.32 2.57
C SER A 317 -16.65 21.70 3.85
N VAL A 318 -16.21 20.44 3.77
CA VAL A 318 -15.65 19.71 4.91
C VAL A 318 -14.37 20.38 5.41
N GLN A 319 -13.56 20.93 4.51
CA GLN A 319 -12.31 21.62 4.83
C GLN A 319 -12.52 22.75 5.86
N ILE A 320 -13.51 23.62 5.65
CA ILE A 320 -13.75 24.77 6.53
C ILE A 320 -14.21 24.32 7.93
N GLN A 321 -15.03 23.27 7.97
CA GLN A 321 -15.50 22.69 9.24
C GLN A 321 -14.36 22.02 10.01
N LEU A 322 -13.47 21.34 9.29
CA LEU A 322 -12.25 20.79 9.86
C LEU A 322 -11.35 21.90 10.41
N ASP A 323 -11.11 22.96 9.64
CA ASP A 323 -10.26 24.06 10.06
C ASP A 323 -10.84 24.79 11.28
N SER A 324 -12.18 24.87 11.40
CA SER A 324 -12.80 25.38 12.61
C SER A 324 -12.60 24.46 13.82
N LEU A 325 -12.87 23.16 13.69
CA LEU A 325 -12.61 22.18 14.76
C LEU A 325 -11.15 22.17 15.19
N ARG A 326 -10.21 22.26 14.24
CA ARG A 326 -8.77 22.39 14.49
C ARG A 326 -8.43 23.63 15.31
N ARG A 327 -9.01 24.78 14.96
CA ARG A 327 -8.84 26.03 15.72
C ARG A 327 -9.36 25.89 17.15
N GLN A 328 -10.50 25.24 17.34
CA GLN A 328 -11.04 25.03 18.69
C GLN A 328 -10.19 24.07 19.54
N ILE A 329 -9.68 22.98 18.95
CA ILE A 329 -8.74 22.08 19.64
C ILE A 329 -7.47 22.82 20.05
N ASP A 330 -6.92 23.66 19.17
CA ASP A 330 -5.73 24.49 19.46
C ASP A 330 -6.00 25.56 20.53
N ARG A 331 -7.18 26.20 20.50
CA ARG A 331 -7.61 27.16 21.53
C ARG A 331 -7.77 26.52 22.89
N LEU A 332 -8.45 25.36 22.96
CA LEU A 332 -8.56 24.59 24.20
C LEU A 332 -7.17 24.28 24.76
N GLY A 333 -6.21 23.86 23.93
CA GLY A 333 -4.84 23.65 24.37
C GLY A 333 -4.14 24.86 24.99
N LYS A 334 -4.66 26.08 24.79
CA LYS A 334 -4.11 27.36 25.27
C LYS A 334 -4.86 27.95 26.47
N ILE A 335 -5.92 27.30 26.98
CA ILE A 335 -6.68 27.82 28.13
C ILE A 335 -5.84 27.85 29.41
N SER A 336 -6.08 28.87 30.26
CA SER A 336 -5.40 29.00 31.54
C SER A 336 -6.09 28.15 32.61
N ILE A 337 -5.46 27.04 32.99
CA ILE A 337 -6.02 26.10 33.97
C ILE A 337 -5.68 26.55 35.39
N SER A 338 -6.71 26.76 36.22
CA SER A 338 -6.51 27.06 37.63
C SER A 338 -6.08 25.81 38.40
N LYS A 339 -5.17 25.94 39.39
CA LYS A 339 -4.72 24.79 40.22
C LYS A 339 -5.86 24.11 41.01
N GLY A 340 -6.98 24.80 41.20
CA GLY A 340 -8.14 24.30 41.93
C GLY A 340 -9.14 23.51 41.09
N SER A 341 -9.10 23.66 39.77
CA SER A 341 -10.01 23.02 38.80
C SER A 341 -9.73 21.52 38.65
N ILE A 342 -10.69 20.73 38.17
CA ILE A 342 -10.48 19.29 37.90
C ILE A 342 -9.32 19.10 36.89
N LEU A 343 -9.24 19.97 35.88
CA LEU A 343 -8.23 19.94 34.82
C LEU A 343 -6.82 20.14 35.40
N GLY A 344 -6.69 20.93 36.46
CA GLY A 344 -5.42 21.12 37.17
C GLY A 344 -5.03 19.93 38.06
N ARG A 345 -5.98 19.04 38.38
CA ARG A 345 -5.77 17.83 39.20
C ARG A 345 -5.51 16.58 38.37
N ILE A 346 -6.07 16.52 37.16
CA ILE A 346 -5.87 15.40 36.23
C ILE A 346 -4.42 15.40 35.73
N LYS A 347 -3.76 14.24 35.80
CA LYS A 347 -2.47 14.01 35.13
C LYS A 347 -2.75 13.58 33.69
N PHE A 348 -2.39 14.40 32.72
CA PHE A 348 -2.50 14.05 31.29
C PHE A 348 -1.28 13.28 30.82
N TYR A 349 -1.47 12.44 29.81
CA TYR A 349 -0.43 11.59 29.24
C TYR A 349 -0.44 11.68 27.72
N ARG A 350 0.75 11.75 27.13
CA ARG A 350 0.96 11.61 25.69
C ARG A 350 1.71 10.34 25.38
N GLU A 351 1.55 9.83 24.16
CA GLU A 351 2.32 8.70 23.67
C GLU A 351 3.64 9.17 23.09
N GLU A 352 4.73 8.53 23.48
CA GLU A 352 6.06 8.72 22.89
C GLU A 352 6.63 7.39 22.40
N ASP A 353 7.42 7.47 21.34
CA ASP A 353 8.19 6.35 20.84
C ASP A 353 9.17 5.84 21.89
N GLU A 354 9.16 4.53 22.11
CA GLU A 354 10.24 3.90 22.85
C GLU A 354 11.44 3.70 21.93
N LYS A 355 12.51 4.47 22.20
CA LYS A 355 13.79 4.40 21.50
C LYS A 355 14.86 3.91 22.44
N PHE A 356 15.80 3.15 21.91
CA PHE A 356 17.03 2.82 22.62
C PHE A 356 18.23 2.97 21.68
N ASP A 357 19.32 3.44 22.26
CA ASP A 357 20.53 3.76 21.54
C ASP A 357 21.56 2.68 21.78
N LEU A 358 22.21 2.26 20.71
CA LEU A 358 23.29 1.28 20.79
C LEU A 358 24.48 1.83 20.03
N ASN A 359 25.63 1.91 20.70
CA ASN A 359 26.88 2.15 20.02
C ASN A 359 27.17 0.94 19.13
N VAL A 360 27.33 1.14 17.83
CA VAL A 360 27.69 0.08 16.89
C VAL A 360 29.08 0.39 16.34
N PRO A 361 30.06 -0.51 16.47
CA PRO A 361 31.37 -0.26 15.90
C PRO A 361 31.35 -0.36 14.38
N THR A 362 31.74 0.73 13.72
CA THR A 362 31.92 0.87 12.28
C THR A 362 33.41 0.81 11.92
N ASP A 363 33.73 0.71 10.63
CA ASP A 363 35.12 0.80 10.14
C ASP A 363 35.77 2.17 10.43
N LYS A 364 35.00 3.17 10.89
CA LYS A 364 35.46 4.54 11.21
C LYS A 364 35.38 4.90 12.70
N GLY A 365 34.97 4.00 13.59
CA GLY A 365 34.76 4.27 15.03
C GLY A 365 33.41 3.73 15.54
N GLU A 366 32.96 4.14 16.72
CA GLU A 366 31.61 3.82 17.23
C GLU A 366 30.57 4.81 16.68
N GLU A 367 29.48 4.32 16.11
CA GLU A 367 28.33 5.13 15.66
C GLU A 367 27.12 4.78 16.52
N VAL A 368 26.46 5.77 17.10
CA VAL A 368 25.20 5.55 17.84
C VAL A 368 24.13 5.20 16.83
N ARG A 369 23.60 4.00 16.92
CA ARG A 369 22.46 3.55 16.13
C ARG A 369 21.21 3.57 16.99
N HIS A 370 20.20 4.29 16.50
CA HIS A 370 18.91 4.41 17.17
C HIS A 370 17.99 3.26 16.76
N PHE A 371 17.48 2.52 17.73
CA PHE A 371 16.50 1.47 17.54
C PHE A 371 15.16 1.98 18.01
N VAL A 372 14.13 1.63 17.25
CA VAL A 372 12.76 2.07 17.54
C VAL A 372 11.91 0.84 17.78
N LYS A 373 11.27 0.77 18.94
CA LYS A 373 10.27 -0.25 19.23
C LYS A 373 8.92 0.17 18.64
N PRO A 374 8.07 -0.79 18.27
CA PRO A 374 6.73 -0.48 17.75
C PRO A 374 5.79 0.03 18.83
N PHE A 375 6.12 -0.16 20.11
CA PHE A 375 5.29 0.34 21.21
C PHE A 375 5.59 1.79 21.53
N ARG A 376 4.51 2.48 21.89
CA ARG A 376 4.58 3.82 22.46
C ARG A 376 4.37 3.73 23.95
N LYS A 377 5.20 4.42 24.71
CA LYS A 377 5.05 4.57 26.15
C LYS A 377 4.19 5.79 26.44
N GLN A 378 3.34 5.70 27.45
CA GLN A 378 2.66 6.87 27.98
C GLN A 378 3.64 7.68 28.85
N VAL A 379 3.80 8.96 28.51
CA VAL A 379 4.64 9.90 29.26
C VAL A 379 3.74 11.01 29.75
N LYS A 380 3.90 11.35 31.03
CA LYS A 380 3.16 12.45 31.64
C LYS A 380 3.44 13.74 30.88
N SER A 381 2.39 14.43 30.46
CA SER A 381 2.46 15.71 29.76
C SER A 381 1.63 16.75 30.50
N ASN A 382 1.92 18.02 30.26
CA ASN A 382 0.97 19.06 30.64
C ASN A 382 -0.23 19.09 29.66
N PHE A 383 -1.27 19.83 30.01
CA PHE A 383 -2.50 19.91 29.22
C PHE A 383 -2.26 20.45 27.80
N GLN A 384 -1.44 21.48 27.67
CA GLN A 384 -1.11 22.10 26.38
C GLN A 384 -0.36 21.13 25.46
N GLU A 385 0.66 20.44 25.97
CA GLU A 385 1.41 19.42 25.24
C GLU A 385 0.52 18.25 24.80
N TYR A 386 -0.41 17.82 25.66
CA TYR A 386 -1.38 16.79 25.32
C TYR A 386 -2.27 17.21 24.15
N PHE A 387 -2.87 18.40 24.20
CA PHE A 387 -3.72 18.90 23.11
C PHE A 387 -2.96 19.15 21.82
N LEU A 388 -1.69 19.56 21.88
CA LEU A 388 -0.82 19.62 20.70
C LEU A 388 -0.62 18.24 20.06
N THR A 389 -0.44 17.19 20.88
CA THR A 389 -0.38 15.80 20.37
C THR A 389 -1.70 15.35 19.76
N VAL A 390 -2.85 15.70 20.36
CA VAL A 390 -4.17 15.41 19.79
C VAL A 390 -4.34 16.11 18.43
N TYR A 391 -3.98 17.39 18.33
CA TYR A 391 -4.03 18.16 17.08
C TYR A 391 -3.20 17.50 15.96
N ASN A 392 -1.96 17.10 16.26
CA ASN A 392 -1.10 16.43 15.29
C ASN A 392 -1.67 15.06 14.88
N THR A 393 -2.20 14.28 15.83
CA THR A 393 -2.80 12.97 15.56
C THR A 393 -4.00 13.08 14.62
N VAL A 394 -4.84 14.12 14.80
CA VAL A 394 -5.97 14.41 13.90
C VAL A 394 -5.48 14.74 12.49
N ASN A 395 -4.40 15.53 12.35
CA ASN A 395 -3.85 15.86 11.04
C ASN A 395 -3.28 14.64 10.32
N ASP A 396 -2.54 13.81 11.05
CA ASP A 396 -1.97 12.59 10.50
C ASP A 396 -3.08 11.60 10.07
N GLU A 397 -4.13 11.43 10.88
CA GLU A 397 -5.30 10.59 10.51
C GLU A 397 -5.93 11.01 9.19
N ILE A 398 -6.15 12.32 9.00
CA ILE A 398 -6.80 12.86 7.80
C ILE A 398 -5.90 12.68 6.58
N ASN A 399 -4.61 12.95 6.71
CA ASN A 399 -3.65 12.78 5.60
C ASN A 399 -3.54 11.31 5.20
N ASP A 400 -3.41 10.42 6.18
CA ASP A 400 -3.31 8.98 5.94
C ASP A 400 -4.58 8.46 5.28
N ARG A 401 -5.75 8.87 5.76
CA ARG A 401 -7.04 8.48 5.20
C ARG A 401 -7.25 9.04 3.80
N LYS A 402 -6.87 10.29 3.55
CA LYS A 402 -6.88 10.92 2.23
C LYS A 402 -6.01 10.15 1.24
N PHE A 403 -4.82 9.74 1.65
CA PHE A 403 -3.96 8.88 0.85
C PHE A 403 -4.65 7.54 0.50
N LEU A 404 -5.17 6.84 1.52
CA LEU A 404 -5.81 5.53 1.34
C LEU A 404 -7.07 5.64 0.45
N HIS A 405 -7.85 6.71 0.60
CA HIS A 405 -9.01 7.01 -0.25
C HIS A 405 -8.60 7.23 -1.71
N ASN A 406 -7.59 8.07 -1.94
CA ASN A 406 -7.11 8.35 -3.30
C ASN A 406 -6.47 7.10 -3.94
N ALA A 407 -5.80 6.25 -3.15
CA ALA A 407 -5.29 4.97 -3.61
C ALA A 407 -6.41 4.00 -4.05
N ARG A 408 -7.53 3.97 -3.33
CA ARG A 408 -8.74 3.20 -3.72
C ARG A 408 -9.34 3.73 -5.02
N ALA A 409 -9.32 5.05 -5.24
CA ALA A 409 -9.93 5.67 -6.42
C ALA A 409 -9.10 5.51 -7.69
N LEU A 410 -7.77 5.54 -7.57
CA LEU A 410 -6.83 5.55 -8.69
C LEU A 410 -7.06 4.45 -9.77
N PRO A 411 -7.39 3.18 -9.44
CA PRO A 411 -7.64 2.13 -10.44
C PRO A 411 -8.78 2.40 -11.41
N TYR A 412 -9.69 3.33 -11.08
CA TYR A 412 -10.85 3.72 -11.90
C TYR A 412 -10.55 4.88 -12.86
N HIS A 413 -9.32 5.41 -12.82
CA HIS A 413 -8.89 6.54 -13.64
C HIS A 413 -7.78 6.12 -14.60
N PRO A 414 -7.67 6.78 -15.76
CA PRO A 414 -6.54 6.56 -16.65
C PRO A 414 -5.23 6.96 -15.96
N PRO A 415 -4.13 6.25 -16.20
CA PRO A 415 -2.82 6.62 -15.65
C PRO A 415 -2.41 7.98 -16.21
N GLY A 416 -2.04 8.92 -15.34
CA GLY A 416 -1.51 10.22 -15.77
C GLY A 416 -0.08 10.13 -16.33
N GLU A 417 0.53 11.28 -16.61
CA GLU A 417 1.87 11.37 -17.24
C GLU A 417 2.96 10.57 -16.52
N GLY A 418 2.86 10.47 -15.19
CA GLY A 418 3.79 9.72 -14.35
C GLY A 418 3.64 8.19 -14.38
N GLY A 419 2.57 7.67 -14.99
CA GLY A 419 2.11 6.28 -14.82
C GLY A 419 1.30 6.10 -13.52
N TYR A 420 0.62 4.95 -13.37
CA TYR A 420 -0.18 4.64 -12.17
C TYR A 420 0.68 4.69 -10.90
N TYR A 421 1.83 4.00 -10.91
CA TYR A 421 2.72 3.95 -9.75
C TYR A 421 3.46 5.26 -9.51
N GLY A 422 3.65 6.08 -10.56
CA GLY A 422 4.18 7.43 -10.39
C GLY A 422 3.22 8.34 -9.63
N GLN A 423 1.92 8.27 -9.92
CA GLN A 423 0.90 9.02 -9.17
C GLN A 423 0.80 8.53 -7.72
N LEU A 424 0.79 7.22 -7.51
CA LEU A 424 0.72 6.65 -6.17
C LEU A 424 1.97 6.97 -5.33
N ALA A 425 3.16 6.97 -5.95
CA ALA A 425 4.39 7.41 -5.29
C ALA A 425 4.35 8.90 -4.90
N ASN A 426 3.81 9.77 -5.76
CA ASN A 426 3.65 11.19 -5.46
C ASN A 426 2.68 11.41 -4.30
N TYR A 427 1.52 10.72 -4.30
CA TYR A 427 0.61 10.77 -3.16
C TYR A 427 1.28 10.30 -1.87
N ALA A 428 2.12 9.27 -1.92
CA ALA A 428 2.84 8.80 -0.75
C ALA A 428 3.88 9.83 -0.25
N GLU A 429 4.61 10.51 -1.16
CA GLU A 429 5.54 11.59 -0.77
C GLU A 429 4.80 12.79 -0.16
N GLU A 430 3.61 13.13 -0.67
CA GLU A 430 2.84 14.30 -0.23
C GLU A 430 2.04 14.06 1.05
N LEU A 431 1.46 12.87 1.21
CA LEU A 431 0.43 12.59 2.22
C LEU A 431 0.82 11.50 3.24
N LEU A 432 1.88 10.73 3.00
CA LEU A 432 2.35 9.68 3.92
C LEU A 432 3.81 9.90 4.35
N PRO A 433 4.08 10.79 5.32
CA PRO A 433 5.35 10.70 6.05
C PRO A 433 5.49 9.30 6.67
N SER A 434 6.66 8.65 6.68
CA SER A 434 6.71 7.22 7.09
C SER A 434 6.29 6.90 8.53
N SER A 435 6.22 7.90 9.44
CA SER A 435 5.58 7.72 10.75
C SER A 435 4.10 7.33 10.63
N SER A 436 3.47 7.65 9.49
CA SER A 436 2.07 7.36 9.17
C SER A 436 1.71 5.88 9.17
N ILE A 437 2.57 4.97 8.68
CA ILE A 437 2.21 3.54 8.73
C ILE A 437 2.09 3.07 10.18
N ASP A 438 3.00 3.54 11.04
CA ASP A 438 2.95 3.21 12.46
C ASP A 438 1.71 3.88 13.09
N ILE A 439 1.39 5.13 12.73
CA ILE A 439 0.20 5.86 13.19
C ILE A 439 -1.10 5.14 12.81
N LEU A 440 -1.24 4.65 11.57
CA LEU A 440 -2.39 3.86 11.11
C LEU A 440 -2.70 2.68 12.04
N THR A 441 -1.67 2.04 12.60
CA THR A 441 -1.83 0.90 13.52
C THR A 441 -2.18 1.30 14.96
N HIS A 442 -2.20 2.59 15.26
CA HIS A 442 -2.57 3.18 16.56
C HIS A 442 -3.82 4.05 16.49
N LEU A 443 -4.48 4.17 15.33
CA LEU A 443 -5.74 4.88 15.21
C LEU A 443 -6.85 4.23 16.08
N PRO A 444 -7.89 5.00 16.47
CA PRO A 444 -9.02 4.54 17.29
C PRO A 444 -9.67 3.23 16.86
N ASP A 445 -9.73 2.95 15.57
CA ASP A 445 -10.32 1.77 14.95
C ASP A 445 -9.29 0.99 14.11
N SER A 446 -8.02 1.12 14.48
CA SER A 446 -6.92 0.37 13.85
C SER A 446 -7.17 -1.13 13.90
N SER A 447 -7.75 -1.66 14.99
CA SER A 447 -8.08 -3.09 15.08
C SER A 447 -9.11 -3.51 14.04
N GLU A 448 -10.17 -2.72 13.82
CA GLU A 448 -11.22 -2.98 12.85
C GLU A 448 -10.71 -2.80 11.43
N THR A 449 -9.91 -1.76 11.19
CA THR A 449 -9.27 -1.50 9.88
C THR A 449 -8.28 -2.61 9.49
N LEU A 450 -7.46 -3.08 10.43
CA LEU A 450 -6.53 -4.19 10.18
C LEU A 450 -7.30 -5.50 9.93
N ALA A 451 -8.34 -5.78 10.71
CA ALA A 451 -9.20 -6.95 10.49
C ALA A 451 -9.90 -6.89 9.13
N ALA A 452 -10.42 -5.72 8.74
CA ALA A 452 -11.03 -5.48 7.43
C ALA A 452 -10.02 -5.69 6.30
N SER A 453 -8.77 -5.21 6.46
CA SER A 453 -7.71 -5.40 5.45
C SER A 453 -7.33 -6.88 5.29
N GLN A 454 -7.21 -7.61 6.40
CA GLN A 454 -6.92 -9.05 6.38
C GLN A 454 -8.07 -9.87 5.79
N LEU A 455 -9.32 -9.55 6.14
CA LEU A 455 -10.51 -10.14 5.53
C LEU A 455 -10.53 -9.87 4.03
N TRP A 456 -10.37 -8.62 3.62
CA TRP A 456 -10.43 -8.23 2.21
C TRP A 456 -9.41 -9.01 1.37
N ASP A 457 -8.14 -9.09 1.78
CA ASP A 457 -7.10 -9.88 1.08
C ASP A 457 -7.47 -11.37 1.05
N LYS A 458 -7.91 -11.94 2.19
CA LYS A 458 -8.27 -13.36 2.27
C LYS A 458 -9.43 -13.72 1.33
N LEU A 459 -10.50 -12.92 1.35
CA LEU A 459 -11.70 -13.12 0.55
C LEU A 459 -11.41 -12.89 -0.93
N TYR A 460 -10.60 -11.87 -1.27
CA TYR A 460 -10.20 -11.58 -2.64
C TYR A 460 -9.35 -12.72 -3.24
N GLU A 461 -8.41 -13.26 -2.47
CA GLU A 461 -7.63 -14.44 -2.88
C GLU A 461 -8.51 -15.70 -2.97
N ALA A 462 -9.48 -15.88 -2.06
CA ALA A 462 -10.42 -17.00 -2.11
C ALA A 462 -11.30 -16.95 -3.36
N ASP A 463 -11.77 -15.76 -3.75
CA ASP A 463 -12.51 -15.54 -5.00
C ASP A 463 -11.65 -15.90 -6.22
N PHE A 464 -10.40 -15.45 -6.29
CA PHE A 464 -9.51 -15.88 -7.37
C PHE A 464 -9.30 -17.39 -7.35
N ALA A 465 -9.07 -17.98 -6.18
CA ALA A 465 -8.96 -19.42 -6.05
C ALA A 465 -10.22 -20.10 -6.59
N LYS A 466 -11.43 -19.70 -6.23
CA LYS A 466 -12.68 -20.27 -6.78
C LYS A 466 -12.66 -20.35 -8.31
N TYR A 467 -12.21 -19.30 -8.99
CA TYR A 467 -12.15 -19.20 -10.46
C TYR A 467 -10.81 -19.62 -11.09
N ASN A 468 -10.00 -20.44 -10.42
CA ASN A 468 -8.69 -20.90 -10.93
C ASN A 468 -7.76 -19.72 -11.33
N TRP A 469 -7.77 -18.67 -10.51
CA TRP A 469 -6.99 -17.46 -10.71
C TRP A 469 -7.26 -16.78 -12.06
N LEU A 470 -8.52 -16.78 -12.51
CA LEU A 470 -8.98 -16.01 -13.65
C LEU A 470 -9.78 -14.80 -13.16
N HIS A 471 -9.42 -13.61 -13.66
CA HIS A 471 -10.18 -12.38 -13.43
C HIS A 471 -11.64 -12.52 -13.89
N GLN A 472 -12.58 -12.12 -13.04
CA GLN A 472 -14.01 -12.11 -13.33
C GLN A 472 -14.49 -10.66 -13.50
N PRO A 473 -14.95 -10.24 -14.70
CA PRO A 473 -15.45 -8.87 -14.91
C PRO A 473 -16.56 -8.48 -13.93
N SER A 474 -17.49 -9.40 -13.65
CA SER A 474 -18.60 -9.16 -12.72
C SER A 474 -18.19 -8.89 -11.27
N ARG A 475 -16.99 -9.30 -10.85
CA ARG A 475 -16.45 -9.04 -9.51
C ARG A 475 -15.87 -7.62 -9.37
N GLY A 476 -15.60 -6.94 -10.49
CA GLY A 476 -15.18 -5.53 -10.51
C GLY A 476 -16.35 -4.53 -10.54
N ALA A 477 -17.57 -5.03 -10.78
CA ALA A 477 -18.78 -4.22 -10.89
C ALA A 477 -19.18 -3.64 -9.53
N LEU A 478 -19.69 -2.41 -9.58
CA LEU A 478 -20.22 -1.73 -8.40
C LEU A 478 -21.70 -2.04 -8.26
N ASP A 479 -22.11 -2.38 -7.04
CA ASP A 479 -23.51 -2.41 -6.67
C ASP A 479 -24.15 -1.03 -6.86
N ALA A 480 -25.39 -1.01 -7.35
CA ALA A 480 -26.07 0.23 -7.72
C ALA A 480 -26.44 1.11 -6.51
N GLU A 481 -26.70 0.49 -5.35
CA GLU A 481 -27.13 1.18 -4.13
C GLU A 481 -25.94 1.49 -3.22
N LEU A 482 -25.14 0.46 -2.92
CA LEU A 482 -24.03 0.57 -1.98
C LEU A 482 -22.77 1.17 -2.60
N LYS A 483 -22.67 1.19 -3.94
CA LYS A 483 -21.46 1.60 -4.67
C LYS A 483 -20.19 0.85 -4.24
N LEU A 484 -20.38 -0.40 -3.81
CA LEU A 484 -19.32 -1.31 -3.37
C LEU A 484 -19.22 -2.50 -4.32
N THR A 485 -18.05 -3.11 -4.46
CA THR A 485 -17.93 -4.38 -5.19
C THR A 485 -18.46 -5.54 -4.36
N PRO A 486 -18.79 -6.70 -4.97
CA PRO A 486 -19.20 -7.89 -4.22
C PRO A 486 -18.20 -8.30 -3.12
N ASN A 487 -16.89 -8.18 -3.37
CA ASN A 487 -15.87 -8.49 -2.36
C ASN A 487 -15.88 -7.49 -1.20
N ASP A 488 -16.15 -6.21 -1.47
CA ASP A 488 -16.23 -5.18 -0.44
C ASP A 488 -17.46 -5.40 0.46
N ILE A 489 -18.60 -5.79 -0.12
CA ILE A 489 -19.83 -6.14 0.60
C ILE A 489 -19.60 -7.38 1.48
N GLU A 490 -19.05 -8.46 0.91
CA GLU A 490 -18.72 -9.67 1.67
C GLU A 490 -17.75 -9.35 2.84
N THR A 491 -16.75 -8.51 2.60
CA THR A 491 -15.82 -8.05 3.66
C THR A 491 -16.53 -7.30 4.76
N LEU A 492 -17.44 -6.38 4.40
CA LEU A 492 -18.22 -5.59 5.37
C LEU A 492 -19.10 -6.48 6.24
N ASP A 493 -19.75 -7.47 5.64
CA ASP A 493 -20.63 -8.40 6.34
C ASP A 493 -19.85 -9.24 7.36
N TYR A 494 -18.73 -9.84 6.96
CA TYR A 494 -17.86 -10.56 7.92
C TYR A 494 -17.25 -9.62 8.97
N LEU A 495 -16.90 -8.38 8.62
CA LEU A 495 -16.35 -7.42 9.58
C LEU A 495 -17.35 -7.11 10.69
N LYS A 496 -18.64 -6.96 10.37
CA LYS A 496 -19.72 -6.77 11.34
C LYS A 496 -19.96 -8.01 12.21
N LEU A 497 -19.83 -9.21 11.65
CA LEU A 497 -19.89 -10.45 12.44
C LEU A 497 -18.71 -10.54 13.44
N LEU A 498 -17.51 -10.11 13.05
CA LEU A 498 -16.33 -10.07 13.93
C LEU A 498 -16.40 -8.96 15.00
N ASN A 499 -17.18 -7.90 14.74
CA ASN A 499 -17.32 -6.72 15.59
C ASN A 499 -18.80 -6.31 15.68
N PRO A 500 -19.61 -6.98 16.51
CA PRO A 500 -21.06 -6.73 16.55
C PRO A 500 -21.45 -5.31 16.95
N ASP A 501 -20.55 -4.55 17.58
CA ASP A 501 -20.71 -3.12 17.87
C ASP A 501 -20.82 -2.26 16.60
N LEU A 502 -20.17 -2.70 15.50
CA LEU A 502 -20.23 -2.02 14.20
C LEU A 502 -21.59 -2.17 13.49
N GLU A 503 -22.44 -3.10 13.91
CA GLU A 503 -23.79 -3.24 13.33
C GLU A 503 -24.65 -2.00 13.62
N LYS A 504 -24.43 -1.38 14.79
CA LYS A 504 -25.10 -0.14 15.20
C LYS A 504 -24.39 1.11 14.68
N ASP A 505 -23.08 1.03 14.44
CA ASP A 505 -22.25 2.12 13.94
C ASP A 505 -21.80 1.87 12.49
N LYS A 506 -22.77 2.00 11.56
CA LYS A 506 -22.56 1.72 10.13
C LYS A 506 -21.46 2.58 9.51
N TRP A 507 -21.30 3.82 9.96
CA TRP A 507 -20.26 4.71 9.45
C TRP A 507 -18.87 4.19 9.81
N ARG A 508 -18.64 3.78 11.06
CA ARG A 508 -17.35 3.23 11.49
C ARG A 508 -17.01 1.94 10.73
N ALA A 509 -18.00 1.08 10.47
CA ALA A 509 -17.83 -0.11 9.64
C ALA A 509 -17.37 0.25 8.21
N MET A 510 -18.03 1.24 7.59
CA MET A 510 -17.66 1.72 6.26
C MET A 510 -16.26 2.33 6.24
N ARG A 511 -15.93 3.18 7.21
CA ARG A 511 -14.61 3.80 7.35
C ARG A 511 -13.50 2.74 7.41
N ALA A 512 -13.65 1.74 8.28
CA ALA A 512 -12.68 0.65 8.41
C ALA A 512 -12.49 -0.12 7.09
N LEU A 513 -13.58 -0.39 6.37
CA LEU A 513 -13.55 -1.02 5.05
C LEU A 513 -12.81 -0.16 4.01
N ILE A 514 -13.12 1.13 3.89
CA ILE A 514 -12.49 2.01 2.89
C ILE A 514 -10.99 2.15 3.14
N MET A 515 -10.59 2.34 4.40
CA MET A 515 -9.17 2.39 4.76
C MET A 515 -8.47 1.07 4.47
N ALA A 516 -9.11 -0.06 4.76
CA ALA A 516 -8.61 -1.39 4.43
C ALA A 516 -8.43 -1.63 2.93
N ILE A 517 -9.39 -1.19 2.11
CA ILE A 517 -9.27 -1.27 0.64
C ILE A 517 -8.09 -0.42 0.17
N GLY A 518 -8.01 0.84 0.62
CA GLY A 518 -6.90 1.73 0.29
C GLY A 518 -5.53 1.13 0.63
N ASP A 519 -5.41 0.49 1.79
CA ASP A 519 -4.19 -0.19 2.24
C ASP A 519 -3.80 -1.33 1.27
N ASN A 520 -4.78 -2.16 0.89
CA ASN A 520 -4.61 -3.24 -0.08
C ASN A 520 -4.23 -2.75 -1.49
N TYR A 521 -4.56 -1.51 -1.86
CA TYR A 521 -4.15 -0.89 -3.13
C TYR A 521 -2.83 -0.12 -3.06
N SER A 522 -2.24 0.11 -1.87
CA SER A 522 -1.10 1.04 -1.74
C SER A 522 0.04 0.61 -0.83
N ILE A 523 -0.22 0.28 0.43
CA ILE A 523 0.82 -0.04 1.42
C ILE A 523 1.15 -1.53 1.35
N SER A 524 0.14 -2.38 1.49
CA SER A 524 0.31 -3.84 1.38
C SER A 524 0.29 -4.33 -0.08
N LEU A 525 -0.24 -3.52 -1.01
CA LEU A 525 -0.36 -3.78 -2.46
C LEU A 525 -1.04 -5.11 -2.83
N ARG A 526 -1.75 -5.75 -1.91
CA ARG A 526 -2.30 -7.10 -2.10
C ARG A 526 -3.35 -7.15 -3.20
N ALA A 527 -4.17 -6.12 -3.38
CA ALA A 527 -5.09 -6.03 -4.51
C ALA A 527 -4.34 -6.14 -5.86
N LEU A 528 -3.18 -5.49 -5.95
CA LEU A 528 -2.38 -5.44 -7.17
C LEU A 528 -1.51 -6.69 -7.37
N GLU A 529 -0.89 -7.20 -6.31
CA GLU A 529 -0.06 -8.42 -6.35
C GLU A 529 -0.90 -9.67 -6.61
N THR A 530 -2.02 -9.83 -5.90
CA THR A 530 -2.99 -10.92 -6.11
C THR A 530 -3.61 -10.80 -7.50
N GLY A 531 -4.05 -9.60 -7.91
CA GLY A 531 -4.57 -9.35 -9.25
C GLY A 531 -3.55 -9.63 -10.36
N ALA A 532 -2.27 -9.31 -10.16
CA ALA A 532 -1.21 -9.60 -11.14
C ALA A 532 -0.79 -11.07 -11.19
N TYR A 533 -0.99 -11.81 -10.09
CA TYR A 533 -0.83 -13.25 -10.09
C TYR A 533 -1.95 -13.92 -10.88
N ALA A 534 -3.18 -13.38 -10.93
CA ALA A 534 -4.26 -13.91 -11.76
C ALA A 534 -4.02 -13.75 -13.28
N ASP A 535 -4.64 -14.60 -14.08
CA ASP A 535 -4.66 -14.50 -15.53
C ASP A 535 -5.84 -13.66 -16.04
N ALA A 536 -5.63 -12.99 -17.17
CA ALA A 536 -6.69 -12.28 -17.88
C ALA A 536 -7.84 -13.23 -18.29
N PRO A 537 -9.10 -12.76 -18.35
CA PRO A 537 -10.21 -13.57 -18.84
C PRO A 537 -10.00 -13.85 -20.33
N LEU A 538 -9.80 -15.12 -20.67
CA LEU A 538 -9.70 -15.58 -22.06
C LEU A 538 -11.04 -16.22 -22.44
N ASN A 539 -11.74 -15.66 -23.44
CA ASN A 539 -12.93 -16.28 -23.99
C ASN A 539 -12.52 -17.16 -25.19
N ILE A 540 -12.33 -18.45 -24.93
CA ILE A 540 -11.79 -19.42 -25.90
C ILE A 540 -12.92 -20.12 -26.69
N GLU A 541 -14.16 -20.05 -26.20
CA GLU A 541 -15.29 -20.86 -26.69
C GLU A 541 -15.98 -20.30 -27.94
N LYS A 542 -15.66 -19.08 -28.39
CA LYS A 542 -16.17 -18.57 -29.67
C LYS A 542 -15.18 -18.90 -30.78
N GLU A 543 -15.57 -19.81 -31.68
CA GLU A 543 -14.93 -20.02 -32.98
C GLU A 543 -14.94 -18.70 -33.78
N GLY A 544 -13.98 -17.82 -33.49
CA GLY A 544 -14.00 -16.44 -34.00
C GLY A 544 -12.89 -15.52 -33.44
N GLY A 545 -11.87 -16.08 -32.79
CA GLY A 545 -10.79 -15.31 -32.16
C GLY A 545 -11.08 -14.95 -30.71
N ALA A 546 -10.02 -14.79 -29.91
CA ALA A 546 -10.13 -14.42 -28.51
C ALA A 546 -10.88 -13.07 -28.38
N THR A 547 -12.08 -13.11 -27.83
CA THR A 547 -12.84 -11.90 -27.48
C THR A 547 -12.59 -11.60 -26.01
N TYR A 548 -11.85 -10.52 -25.75
CA TYR A 548 -11.39 -10.18 -24.40
C TYR A 548 -12.49 -9.46 -23.62
N ALA A 549 -12.75 -9.90 -22.40
CA ALA A 549 -13.62 -9.17 -21.48
C ALA A 549 -12.83 -8.07 -20.76
N SER A 550 -13.44 -6.89 -20.54
CA SER A 550 -12.81 -5.85 -19.73
C SER A 550 -12.63 -6.33 -18.29
N TYR A 551 -11.65 -5.79 -17.56
CA TYR A 551 -11.60 -5.85 -16.08
C TYR A 551 -12.63 -4.89 -15.46
N ASP A 552 -13.80 -4.76 -16.10
CA ASP A 552 -14.81 -3.73 -15.85
C ASP A 552 -14.24 -2.30 -16.04
N LYS A 553 -14.63 -1.35 -15.18
CA LYS A 553 -14.14 0.05 -15.11
C LYS A 553 -12.67 0.17 -14.69
N ARG A 554 -11.99 -0.91 -14.28
CA ARG A 554 -10.59 -0.88 -13.83
C ARG A 554 -9.61 -1.06 -15.00
N ASP A 555 -8.51 -0.31 -14.99
CA ASP A 555 -7.46 -0.42 -16.02
C ASP A 555 -6.56 -1.68 -15.81
N SER A 556 -6.13 -2.32 -16.90
CA SER A 556 -5.05 -3.34 -16.86
C SER A 556 -3.68 -2.77 -16.51
N ALA A 557 -3.48 -1.47 -16.70
CA ALA A 557 -2.18 -0.82 -16.55
C ALA A 557 -1.56 -1.05 -15.17
N ILE A 558 -2.39 -1.21 -14.14
CA ILE A 558 -1.94 -1.44 -12.76
C ILE A 558 -1.27 -2.81 -12.58
N PHE A 559 -1.67 -3.83 -13.35
CA PHE A 559 -1.12 -5.20 -13.24
C PHE A 559 0.06 -5.46 -14.18
N LYS A 560 0.18 -4.70 -15.29
CA LYS A 560 1.18 -4.94 -16.34
C LYS A 560 2.62 -4.81 -15.84
N VAL A 561 2.88 -4.03 -14.78
CA VAL A 561 4.23 -3.87 -14.22
C VAL A 561 4.76 -5.21 -13.68
N PHE A 562 3.89 -5.98 -13.05
CA PHE A 562 4.22 -7.26 -12.44
C PHE A 562 4.06 -8.41 -13.43
N ASN A 563 3.09 -8.37 -14.32
CA ASN A 563 2.86 -9.45 -15.27
C ASN A 563 2.46 -8.90 -16.66
N PRO A 564 3.42 -8.30 -17.38
CA PRO A 564 3.14 -7.61 -18.65
C PRO A 564 2.65 -8.57 -19.73
N LEU A 565 3.13 -9.82 -19.70
CA LEU A 565 2.77 -10.81 -20.71
C LEU A 565 1.31 -11.24 -20.59
N ALA A 566 0.76 -11.35 -19.37
CA ALA A 566 -0.63 -11.76 -19.18
C ALA A 566 -1.63 -10.59 -19.30
N HIS A 567 -1.34 -9.44 -18.70
CA HIS A 567 -2.33 -8.35 -18.62
C HIS A 567 -2.32 -7.40 -19.81
N GLU A 568 -1.26 -7.42 -20.62
CA GLU A 568 -1.17 -6.64 -21.85
C GLU A 568 -1.14 -7.56 -23.08
N ASN A 569 -0.11 -8.42 -23.20
CA ASN A 569 0.09 -9.20 -24.43
C ASN A 569 -0.91 -10.31 -24.64
N LEU A 570 -1.39 -10.98 -23.58
CA LEU A 570 -2.48 -11.94 -23.73
C LEU A 570 -3.83 -11.25 -23.91
N ARG A 571 -4.03 -10.03 -23.36
CA ARG A 571 -5.32 -9.30 -23.39
C ARG A 571 -5.57 -8.51 -24.68
N TRP A 572 -4.57 -7.93 -25.32
CA TRP A 572 -4.78 -6.97 -26.42
C TRP A 572 -4.28 -7.46 -27.78
N GLN A 573 -4.32 -8.76 -28.06
CA GLN A 573 -3.89 -9.27 -29.37
C GLN A 573 -4.87 -8.89 -30.49
N VAL A 574 -4.80 -7.65 -30.96
CA VAL A 574 -5.47 -7.20 -32.18
C VAL A 574 -4.56 -7.56 -33.36
N GLU A 575 -4.82 -8.67 -34.03
CA GLU A 575 -4.31 -9.04 -35.37
C GLU A 575 -2.78 -9.14 -35.63
N MET A 576 -1.90 -8.55 -34.83
CA MET A 576 -0.45 -8.55 -35.08
C MET A 576 0.24 -9.90 -34.81
N LEU A 577 -0.52 -10.84 -34.23
CA LEU A 577 -0.17 -12.20 -33.84
C LEU A 577 -1.10 -13.21 -34.53
N ARG A 578 -1.14 -13.29 -35.87
CA ARG A 578 -1.88 -14.38 -36.56
C ARG A 578 -1.49 -15.80 -36.08
N TRP A 579 -0.47 -15.96 -35.22
CA TRP A 579 -0.08 -17.21 -34.58
C TRP A 579 0.07 -17.22 -33.05
N GLY A 580 -0.24 -16.15 -32.30
CA GLY A 580 -0.44 -16.12 -30.81
C GLY A 580 0.61 -16.73 -29.85
N ASN A 581 1.67 -17.38 -30.36
CA ASN A 581 2.33 -18.48 -29.65
C ASN A 581 3.67 -18.10 -29.01
N LEU A 582 4.27 -16.96 -29.38
CA LEU A 582 5.63 -16.59 -28.95
C LEU A 582 5.76 -16.45 -27.43
N LEU A 583 4.69 -16.07 -26.74
CA LEU A 583 4.62 -16.00 -25.29
C LEU A 583 4.84 -17.38 -24.63
N PHE A 584 4.47 -18.45 -25.33
CA PHE A 584 4.56 -19.82 -24.86
C PHE A 584 5.87 -20.51 -25.26
N LEU A 585 6.87 -19.75 -25.75
CA LEU A 585 8.19 -20.28 -26.02
C LEU A 585 8.87 -20.78 -24.74
N PRO A 586 9.45 -22.00 -24.76
CA PRO A 586 10.38 -22.42 -23.71
C PRO A 586 11.67 -21.59 -23.80
N VAL A 587 12.04 -20.96 -22.68
CA VAL A 587 13.23 -20.11 -22.56
C VAL A 587 14.32 -20.73 -21.68
N SER A 588 14.04 -21.85 -21.01
CA SER A 588 15.01 -22.72 -20.34
C SER A 588 14.45 -24.13 -20.03
N GLY A 589 15.30 -25.04 -19.55
CA GLY A 589 14.94 -26.38 -19.06
C GLY A 589 14.80 -27.46 -20.14
N LYS A 590 14.27 -27.11 -21.32
CA LYS A 590 14.14 -28.06 -22.44
C LYS A 590 15.47 -28.20 -23.18
N LYS A 591 15.87 -29.43 -23.55
CA LYS A 591 16.85 -29.65 -24.63
C LYS A 591 16.22 -29.20 -25.94
N LEU A 592 16.35 -27.92 -26.27
CA LEU A 592 15.87 -27.35 -27.52
C LEU A 592 16.74 -27.89 -28.66
N GLY A 593 16.21 -28.92 -29.34
CA GLY A 593 16.94 -29.72 -30.31
C GLY A 593 17.70 -30.87 -29.65
N ARG A 594 17.29 -32.11 -29.94
CA ARG A 594 18.19 -33.26 -29.79
C ARG A 594 19.39 -33.00 -30.72
N ALA A 595 20.60 -33.11 -30.17
CA ALA A 595 21.87 -33.21 -30.88
C ALA A 595 21.80 -32.91 -32.40
N GLY A 596 21.79 -31.63 -32.78
CA GLY A 596 22.14 -31.20 -34.14
C GLY A 596 21.02 -30.81 -35.11
N ALA A 597 19.72 -30.88 -34.79
CA ALA A 597 18.67 -30.42 -35.72
C ALA A 597 17.67 -29.45 -35.06
N TRP A 598 17.79 -28.16 -35.38
CA TRP A 598 16.79 -27.13 -35.07
C TRP A 598 15.66 -27.15 -36.10
N ASN A 599 14.41 -27.15 -35.63
CA ASN A 599 13.21 -27.15 -36.46
C ASN A 599 12.14 -26.23 -35.86
N HIS A 600 11.86 -25.11 -36.53
CA HIS A 600 10.87 -24.14 -36.07
C HIS A 600 9.44 -24.71 -36.06
N ARG A 601 9.12 -25.72 -36.88
CA ARG A 601 7.78 -26.35 -36.89
C ARG A 601 7.53 -27.17 -35.63
N GLU A 602 8.56 -27.86 -35.13
CA GLU A 602 8.51 -28.52 -33.83
C GLU A 602 8.31 -27.49 -32.73
N LEU A 603 9.05 -26.37 -32.76
CA LEU A 603 8.89 -25.29 -31.80
C LEU A 603 7.48 -24.65 -31.85
N MET A 604 6.90 -24.47 -33.05
CA MET A 604 5.52 -24.03 -33.22
C MET A 604 4.50 -25.01 -32.65
N SER A 605 4.70 -26.32 -32.85
CA SER A 605 3.86 -27.37 -32.25
C SER A 605 3.95 -27.35 -30.72
N GLU A 606 5.16 -27.20 -30.19
CA GLU A 606 5.41 -27.09 -28.76
C GLU A 606 4.80 -25.84 -28.15
N MET A 607 4.82 -24.69 -28.84
CA MET A 607 4.10 -23.50 -28.36
C MET A 607 2.59 -23.72 -28.32
N LYS A 608 1.99 -24.40 -29.31
CA LYS A 608 0.56 -24.76 -29.28
C LYS A 608 0.24 -25.70 -28.12
N LYS A 609 1.10 -26.69 -27.87
CA LYS A 609 1.00 -27.59 -26.71
C LYS A 609 1.08 -26.77 -25.40
N ASN A 610 2.07 -25.91 -25.28
CA ASN A 610 2.28 -25.04 -24.12
C ASN A 610 1.11 -24.08 -23.86
N MET A 611 0.46 -23.59 -24.92
CA MET A 611 -0.75 -22.76 -24.81
C MET A 611 -1.94 -23.56 -24.26
N ARG A 612 -2.09 -24.82 -24.66
CA ARG A 612 -3.11 -25.72 -24.09
C ARG A 612 -2.80 -26.05 -22.62
N GLU A 613 -1.56 -26.40 -22.31
CA GLU A 613 -1.09 -26.69 -20.95
C GLU A 613 -1.18 -25.47 -20.02
N TYR A 614 -1.12 -24.25 -20.57
CA TYR A 614 -1.37 -23.05 -19.79
C TYR A 614 -2.79 -22.98 -19.22
N LEU A 615 -3.77 -23.52 -19.95
CA LEU A 615 -5.17 -23.58 -19.53
C LEU A 615 -5.46 -24.81 -18.69
N GLU A 616 -4.96 -25.97 -19.13
CA GLU A 616 -5.28 -27.28 -18.57
C GLU A 616 -4.37 -27.69 -17.40
N GLY A 617 -3.14 -27.16 -17.32
CA GLY A 617 -2.12 -27.52 -16.33
C GLY A 617 -0.84 -28.09 -16.94
N ARG A 618 0.23 -28.17 -16.14
CA ARG A 618 1.53 -28.70 -16.61
C ARG A 618 1.55 -30.23 -16.63
N THR A 619 2.28 -30.78 -17.59
CA THR A 619 2.61 -32.20 -17.60
C THR A 619 3.76 -32.53 -16.65
N ALA A 620 3.75 -33.73 -16.07
CA ALA A 620 4.84 -34.23 -15.22
C ALA A 620 6.20 -34.26 -15.93
N GLU A 621 6.18 -34.39 -17.27
CA GLU A 621 7.37 -34.34 -18.10
C GLU A 621 8.03 -32.95 -18.09
N ASP A 622 7.25 -31.86 -18.15
CA ASP A 622 7.79 -30.49 -18.12
C ASP A 622 8.43 -30.15 -16.78
N GLU A 623 7.82 -30.59 -15.68
CA GLU A 623 8.36 -30.40 -14.34
C GLU A 623 9.69 -31.15 -14.19
N LYS A 624 9.73 -32.42 -14.62
CA LYS A 624 10.96 -33.22 -14.63
C LYS A 624 12.07 -32.58 -15.48
N ASN A 625 11.70 -31.93 -16.57
CA ASN A 625 12.63 -31.23 -17.46
C ASN A 625 12.92 -29.78 -17.02
N GLY A 626 12.28 -29.27 -15.96
CA GLY A 626 12.48 -27.89 -15.49
C GLY A 626 12.11 -26.82 -16.53
N VAL A 627 11.14 -27.09 -17.41
CA VAL A 627 10.79 -26.20 -18.53
C VAL A 627 10.21 -24.88 -18.01
N VAL A 628 10.80 -23.77 -18.45
CA VAL A 628 10.28 -22.41 -18.19
C VAL A 628 9.80 -21.82 -19.50
N ARG A 629 8.53 -21.39 -19.54
CA ARG A 629 7.93 -20.65 -20.66
C ARG A 629 8.05 -19.14 -20.40
N PHE A 630 8.14 -18.34 -21.46
CA PHE A 630 8.26 -16.89 -21.31
C PHE A 630 7.07 -16.28 -20.56
N VAL A 631 5.84 -16.71 -20.85
CA VAL A 631 4.60 -16.30 -20.14
C VAL A 631 4.58 -16.63 -18.65
N ASN A 632 5.46 -17.51 -18.17
CA ASN A 632 5.57 -17.81 -16.73
C ASN A 632 6.42 -16.77 -15.97
N LEU A 633 7.00 -15.77 -16.66
CA LEU A 633 7.72 -14.68 -16.02
C LEU A 633 6.74 -13.72 -15.34
N ILE A 634 6.41 -14.05 -14.09
CA ILE A 634 5.68 -13.17 -13.18
C ILE A 634 6.71 -12.38 -12.36
N ASN A 635 6.42 -11.11 -12.17
CA ASN A 635 7.22 -10.11 -11.46
C ASN A 635 8.70 -10.08 -11.91
N PRO A 636 8.98 -9.75 -13.19
CA PRO A 636 10.34 -9.76 -13.72
C PRO A 636 11.27 -8.77 -13.00
N GLY A 637 10.71 -7.71 -12.40
CA GLY A 637 11.45 -6.74 -11.57
C GLY A 637 11.68 -7.18 -10.12
N LYS A 638 11.01 -8.25 -9.65
CA LYS A 638 10.93 -8.66 -8.23
C LYS A 638 10.61 -7.48 -7.29
N VAL A 639 9.75 -6.58 -7.74
CA VAL A 639 9.26 -5.43 -6.96
C VAL A 639 7.87 -5.73 -6.40
N GLY A 640 7.40 -4.93 -5.46
CA GLY A 640 6.10 -5.12 -4.83
C GLY A 640 6.00 -4.30 -3.56
N SER A 641 5.10 -4.72 -2.68
CA SER A 641 4.91 -4.11 -1.36
C SER A 641 6.19 -4.09 -0.55
N ILE A 642 6.15 -3.32 0.54
CA ILE A 642 7.23 -3.27 1.54
C ILE A 642 7.54 -4.67 2.11
N TYR A 643 6.58 -5.61 2.07
CA TYR A 643 6.73 -7.00 2.52
C TYR A 643 7.25 -7.92 1.41
N THR A 644 6.81 -7.76 0.16
CA THR A 644 7.34 -8.52 -0.99
C THR A 644 8.84 -8.31 -1.14
N ARG A 645 9.29 -7.08 -0.85
CA ARG A 645 10.69 -6.71 -0.87
C ARG A 645 11.47 -7.17 0.35
N GLY A 646 10.95 -8.10 1.16
CA GLY A 646 11.36 -8.48 2.51
C GLY A 646 12.85 -8.55 2.89
N SER A 647 13.81 -8.53 1.97
CA SER A 647 15.23 -8.30 2.26
C SER A 647 15.62 -6.82 2.41
N TRP A 648 14.86 -5.90 1.80
CA TRP A 648 15.06 -4.47 1.81
C TRP A 648 14.34 -3.84 3.01
N ARG A 649 15.09 -3.59 4.09
CA ARG A 649 14.69 -2.81 5.27
C ARG A 649 13.53 -3.35 6.13
N ASN A 650 12.77 -4.36 5.70
CA ASN A 650 11.72 -5.00 6.53
C ASN A 650 12.28 -5.47 7.88
N PHE A 651 13.51 -5.99 7.87
CA PHE A 651 14.26 -6.30 9.07
C PHE A 651 14.31 -5.19 10.13
N TYR A 652 14.56 -3.95 9.72
CA TYR A 652 14.66 -2.81 10.64
C TYR A 652 13.35 -2.49 11.34
N THR A 653 12.22 -3.04 10.85
CA THR A 653 10.90 -2.84 11.46
C THR A 653 10.68 -3.72 12.69
N TYR A 654 11.40 -4.84 12.82
CA TYR A 654 11.29 -5.75 13.96
C TYR A 654 12.62 -5.96 14.71
N GLU A 655 13.71 -5.34 14.25
CA GLU A 655 15.03 -5.44 14.88
C GLU A 655 15.00 -5.05 16.37
N GLY A 656 14.14 -4.11 16.76
CA GLY A 656 13.97 -3.70 18.16
C GLY A 656 13.51 -4.81 19.13
N PHE A 657 13.10 -5.97 18.62
CA PHE A 657 12.75 -7.14 19.44
C PHE A 657 13.91 -8.08 19.71
N LEU A 658 14.98 -8.03 18.92
CA LEU A 658 16.06 -9.02 19.00
C LEU A 658 16.89 -8.84 20.27
N VAL A 659 17.30 -9.96 20.88
CA VAL A 659 18.15 -9.97 22.08
C VAL A 659 19.60 -10.14 21.66
N HIS A 660 20.47 -9.31 22.20
CA HIS A 660 21.91 -9.39 22.00
C HIS A 660 22.57 -9.91 23.28
N GLU A 661 23.43 -10.92 23.19
CA GLU A 661 23.97 -11.69 24.33
C GLU A 661 24.79 -10.85 25.36
N GLU A 662 25.20 -9.61 25.07
CA GLU A 662 25.99 -8.76 25.99
C GLU A 662 25.25 -7.48 26.51
N SER A 663 23.94 -7.31 26.26
CA SER A 663 23.24 -6.03 26.56
C SER A 663 22.85 -5.78 28.03
N ASP A 664 23.15 -6.68 28.96
CA ASP A 664 22.82 -6.51 30.39
C ASP A 664 23.85 -5.67 31.18
N THR A 665 24.86 -5.11 30.51
CA THR A 665 25.77 -4.12 31.11
C THR A 665 25.68 -2.81 30.36
N GLU A 666 25.80 -1.68 31.07
CA GLU A 666 25.74 -0.27 30.60
C GLU A 666 26.71 0.11 29.45
N ARG A 667 27.30 -0.86 28.74
CA ARG A 667 28.40 -0.71 27.78
C ARG A 667 28.01 -0.79 26.30
N GLY A 668 26.75 -1.01 25.94
CA GLY A 668 26.29 -1.07 24.55
C GLY A 668 26.80 -2.28 23.76
N ILE A 669 26.28 -2.47 22.55
CA ILE A 669 26.55 -3.62 21.67
C ILE A 669 27.93 -3.50 21.01
N ARG A 670 28.75 -4.56 21.00
CA ARG A 670 30.02 -4.61 20.27
C ARG A 670 29.85 -5.30 18.91
N ARG A 671 30.76 -5.00 17.98
CA ARG A 671 30.83 -5.62 16.66
C ARG A 671 31.25 -7.08 16.83
N GLY A 672 30.28 -7.98 16.75
CA GLY A 672 30.47 -9.41 17.02
C GLY A 672 29.48 -9.98 18.04
N ASP A 673 28.66 -9.13 18.67
CA ASP A 673 27.62 -9.56 19.60
C ASP A 673 26.59 -10.40 18.88
N ARG A 674 26.33 -11.57 19.45
CA ARG A 674 25.44 -12.56 18.88
C ARG A 674 24.02 -12.22 19.24
N VAL A 675 23.12 -12.42 18.28
CA VAL A 675 21.71 -12.52 18.58
C VAL A 675 21.42 -13.93 19.06
N ASP A 676 20.77 -14.06 20.20
CA ASP A 676 20.22 -15.34 20.65
C ASP A 676 19.14 -15.78 19.66
N ALA A 677 19.44 -16.82 18.87
CA ALA A 677 18.58 -17.26 17.78
C ALA A 677 17.19 -17.69 18.28
N LEU A 678 17.12 -18.38 19.43
CA LEU A 678 15.88 -18.92 19.99
C LEU A 678 15.04 -17.81 20.62
N THR A 679 15.63 -16.99 21.47
CA THR A 679 14.90 -15.90 22.14
C THR A 679 14.44 -14.86 21.13
N GLY A 680 15.29 -14.52 20.14
CA GLY A 680 14.90 -13.69 19.00
C GLY A 680 13.71 -14.28 18.23
N TRP A 681 13.74 -15.59 17.91
CA TRP A 681 12.61 -16.27 17.26
C TRP A 681 11.33 -16.17 18.09
N LYS A 682 11.38 -16.50 19.39
CA LYS A 682 10.20 -16.45 20.27
C LYS A 682 9.56 -15.07 20.34
N ARG A 683 10.35 -14.00 20.22
CA ARG A 683 9.83 -12.62 20.22
C ARG A 683 9.17 -12.22 18.90
N VAL A 684 9.65 -12.73 17.77
CA VAL A 684 9.13 -12.34 16.44
C VAL A 684 8.13 -13.35 15.85
N GLU A 685 8.05 -14.57 16.39
CA GLU A 685 7.24 -15.62 15.79
C GLU A 685 5.75 -15.31 15.73
N ASN A 686 5.22 -14.55 16.68
CA ASN A 686 3.81 -14.16 16.70
C ASN A 686 3.51 -12.93 15.83
N ILE A 687 4.53 -12.29 15.24
CA ILE A 687 4.36 -11.13 14.36
C ILE A 687 3.94 -11.56 12.95
N GLY A 688 4.45 -12.67 12.43
CA GLY A 688 3.92 -13.32 11.23
C GLY A 688 4.93 -14.04 10.34
N ILE A 689 4.43 -14.80 9.37
CA ILE A 689 5.23 -15.66 8.48
C ILE A 689 6.22 -14.85 7.62
N GLU A 690 5.85 -13.65 7.17
CA GLU A 690 6.79 -12.80 6.40
C GLU A 690 8.01 -12.38 7.22
N ILE A 691 7.83 -12.17 8.53
CA ILE A 691 8.93 -11.84 9.45
C ILE A 691 9.80 -13.06 9.70
N LEU A 692 9.18 -14.23 9.95
CA LEU A 692 9.91 -15.48 10.16
C LEU A 692 10.75 -15.89 8.93
N LYS A 693 10.21 -15.65 7.73
CA LYS A 693 10.90 -15.87 6.44
C LYS A 693 12.11 -14.97 6.27
N ASP A 694 12.05 -13.71 6.68
CA ASP A 694 13.18 -12.76 6.62
C ASP A 694 14.20 -12.99 7.76
N TYR A 695 13.77 -13.48 8.92
CA TYR A 695 14.63 -13.72 10.08
C TYR A 695 15.70 -14.79 9.82
N PHE A 696 15.31 -15.95 9.28
CA PHE A 696 16.21 -17.12 9.12
C PHE A 696 17.53 -16.82 8.37
N PRO A 697 17.53 -16.22 7.16
CA PRO A 697 18.78 -15.96 6.42
C PRO A 697 19.72 -15.01 7.17
N ARG A 698 19.18 -14.11 7.99
CA ARG A 698 19.93 -13.04 8.68
C ARG A 698 20.66 -13.51 9.93
N ILE A 699 20.14 -14.53 10.62
CA ILE A 699 20.82 -15.14 11.77
C ILE A 699 22.26 -15.51 11.36
N GLY A 700 22.43 -16.15 10.20
CA GLY A 700 23.76 -16.61 9.76
C GLY A 700 24.64 -15.57 9.06
N GLU A 701 24.08 -14.47 8.54
CA GLU A 701 24.84 -13.51 7.69
C GLU A 701 25.20 -12.20 8.42
N LEU A 702 24.30 -11.65 9.23
CA LEU A 702 24.47 -10.31 9.83
C LEU A 702 24.75 -10.36 11.34
N TYR A 703 24.05 -11.24 12.07
CA TYR A 703 24.04 -11.22 13.55
C TYR A 703 24.85 -12.34 14.21
N SER A 704 24.94 -13.49 13.57
CA SER A 704 25.81 -14.58 14.00
C SER A 704 26.59 -15.04 12.78
N LYS A 705 27.62 -14.25 12.41
CA LYS A 705 28.54 -14.49 11.27
C LYS A 705 29.02 -15.94 11.17
N ASN A 706 28.98 -16.69 12.28
CA ASN A 706 29.46 -18.05 12.43
C ASN A 706 28.38 -19.04 12.93
N PHE A 707 27.08 -18.75 12.85
CA PHE A 707 26.02 -19.65 13.35
C PHE A 707 26.12 -21.08 12.78
N TYR A 708 26.58 -21.18 11.52
CA TYR A 708 26.83 -22.42 10.79
C TYR A 708 28.29 -22.90 10.86
N ALA A 709 29.13 -22.30 11.70
CA ALA A 709 30.53 -22.70 11.82
C ALA A 709 30.64 -24.08 12.49
N VAL A 710 31.48 -24.92 11.90
CA VAL A 710 31.78 -26.27 12.39
C VAL A 710 33.27 -26.51 12.57
N LYS A 711 34.13 -25.61 12.06
CA LYS A 711 35.59 -25.65 12.21
C LYS A 711 36.12 -24.32 12.75
N VAL A 712 37.27 -24.39 13.42
CA VAL A 712 38.00 -23.25 13.98
C VAL A 712 38.35 -22.23 12.89
N GLU A 713 38.69 -22.70 11.68
CA GLU A 713 39.04 -21.82 10.56
C GLU A 713 37.87 -20.99 10.01
N ASP A 714 36.64 -21.39 10.31
CA ASP A 714 35.42 -20.73 9.81
C ASP A 714 35.04 -19.50 10.66
N VAL A 715 35.67 -19.32 11.83
CA VAL A 715 35.46 -18.17 12.73
C VAL A 715 36.39 -17.03 12.32
N THR A 716 35.85 -15.83 12.07
CA THR A 716 36.61 -14.69 11.50
C THR A 716 37.90 -14.35 12.27
N GLY A 717 39.07 -14.42 11.61
CA GLY A 717 40.33 -13.77 12.04
C GLY A 717 41.37 -14.60 12.80
N VAL A 718 41.40 -15.93 12.65
CA VAL A 718 42.28 -16.80 13.45
C VAL A 718 43.77 -16.69 13.09
N ASP A 719 44.60 -16.26 14.05
CA ASP A 719 46.04 -16.55 14.07
C ASP A 719 46.28 -17.90 14.76
N LYS A 720 46.90 -18.85 14.04
CA LYS A 720 46.79 -20.30 14.29
C LYS A 720 47.73 -20.86 15.38
N LYS A 721 48.32 -20.02 16.25
CA LYS A 721 49.47 -20.43 17.08
C LYS A 721 49.31 -20.28 18.59
N ASP A 722 48.18 -19.80 19.09
CA ASP A 722 47.92 -19.67 20.53
C ASP A 722 46.97 -20.77 21.05
N PRO A 723 47.43 -21.70 21.92
CA PRO A 723 46.60 -22.75 22.51
C PRO A 723 45.40 -22.24 23.33
N GLU A 724 45.52 -21.06 23.94
CA GLU A 724 44.45 -20.45 24.74
C GLU A 724 43.34 -19.90 23.82
N PHE A 725 43.74 -19.35 22.67
CA PHE A 725 42.83 -18.91 21.61
C PHE A 725 42.12 -20.08 20.90
N GLU A 726 42.82 -21.19 20.66
CA GLU A 726 42.23 -22.40 20.09
C GLU A 726 41.17 -23.00 21.01
N LYS A 727 41.44 -23.07 22.32
CA LYS A 727 40.47 -23.51 23.32
C LYS A 727 39.23 -22.61 23.33
N LYS A 728 39.42 -21.28 23.41
CA LYS A 728 38.32 -20.30 23.37
C LYS A 728 37.48 -20.42 22.10
N THR A 729 38.10 -20.72 20.96
CA THR A 729 37.38 -20.89 19.69
C THR A 729 36.59 -22.21 19.63
N ARG A 730 37.11 -23.29 20.22
CA ARG A 730 36.36 -24.55 20.37
C ARG A 730 35.16 -24.38 21.29
N ASP A 731 35.34 -23.72 22.44
CA ASP A 731 34.25 -23.42 23.37
C ASP A 731 33.14 -22.60 22.68
N ILE A 732 33.52 -21.65 21.83
CA ILE A 732 32.60 -20.88 20.98
C ILE A 732 31.82 -21.80 20.01
N ILE A 733 32.50 -22.72 19.31
CA ILE A 733 31.87 -23.63 18.35
C ILE A 733 30.90 -24.58 19.06
N ASP A 734 31.27 -25.09 20.23
CA ASP A 734 30.42 -26.00 21.01
C ASP A 734 29.21 -25.27 21.59
N ALA A 735 29.37 -24.02 22.02
CA ALA A 735 28.24 -23.16 22.39
C ALA A 735 27.28 -22.95 21.20
N LEU A 736 27.79 -22.65 20.00
CA LEU A 736 26.98 -22.47 18.79
C LEU A 736 26.24 -23.76 18.38
N LYS A 737 26.88 -24.92 18.51
CA LYS A 737 26.23 -26.23 18.30
C LYS A 737 25.10 -26.45 19.31
N SER A 738 25.33 -26.13 20.58
CA SER A 738 24.33 -26.27 21.65
C SER A 738 23.14 -25.33 21.45
N GLU A 739 23.41 -24.06 21.13
CA GLU A 739 22.40 -23.05 20.81
C GLU A 739 21.55 -23.52 19.62
N ARG A 740 22.21 -23.93 18.52
CA ARG A 740 21.54 -24.46 17.33
C ARG A 740 20.72 -25.71 17.64
N ALA A 741 21.25 -26.67 18.40
CA ALA A 741 20.52 -27.86 18.79
C ALA A 741 19.26 -27.52 19.61
N THR A 742 19.36 -26.55 20.53
CA THR A 742 18.22 -26.08 21.35
C THR A 742 17.18 -25.39 20.49
N PHE A 743 17.61 -24.51 19.58
CA PHE A 743 16.73 -23.83 18.64
C PHE A 743 15.99 -24.80 17.72
N ILE A 744 16.70 -25.76 17.12
CA ILE A 744 16.11 -26.79 16.27
C ILE A 744 15.14 -27.68 17.06
N THR A 745 15.48 -28.03 18.30
CA THR A 745 14.60 -28.80 19.19
C THR A 745 13.28 -28.05 19.42
N TYR A 746 13.36 -26.75 19.71
CA TYR A 746 12.19 -25.90 19.86
C TYR A 746 11.33 -25.89 18.58
N LEU A 747 11.91 -25.58 17.42
CA LEU A 747 11.19 -25.52 16.16
C LEU A 747 10.58 -26.86 15.75
N TYR A 748 11.29 -27.97 15.98
CA TYR A 748 10.82 -29.30 15.65
C TYR A 748 9.61 -29.69 16.50
N LYS A 749 9.70 -29.54 17.83
CA LYS A 749 8.56 -29.76 18.74
C LYS A 749 7.45 -28.75 18.46
N LYS A 750 7.78 -27.55 17.97
CA LYS A 750 6.80 -26.49 17.70
C LYS A 750 5.94 -26.73 16.46
N TYR A 751 6.59 -26.92 15.33
CA TYR A 751 5.91 -26.83 14.06
C TYR A 751 5.84 -28.17 13.32
N ILE A 752 6.71 -29.13 13.63
CA ILE A 752 6.79 -30.38 12.86
C ILE A 752 6.10 -31.52 13.61
N ASP A 753 6.53 -31.80 14.83
CA ASP A 753 6.04 -32.95 15.59
C ASP A 753 6.11 -32.68 17.09
N PRO A 754 4.99 -32.23 17.70
CA PRO A 754 4.90 -31.95 19.13
C PRO A 754 5.14 -33.16 20.03
N LEU A 755 4.98 -34.38 19.51
CA LEU A 755 5.11 -35.64 20.26
C LEU A 755 6.48 -36.30 20.04
N ALA A 756 7.40 -35.64 19.33
CA ALA A 756 8.72 -36.17 19.03
C ALA A 756 9.56 -36.40 20.30
N THR A 757 10.10 -37.61 20.41
CA THR A 757 11.08 -37.95 21.46
C THR A 757 12.41 -37.25 21.21
N ASP A 758 13.17 -36.98 22.28
CA ASP A 758 14.48 -36.34 22.18
C ASP A 758 15.45 -37.14 21.29
N ASP A 759 15.34 -38.48 21.27
CA ASP A 759 16.14 -39.34 20.37
C ASP A 759 15.79 -39.13 18.89
N LYS A 760 14.52 -38.92 18.54
CA LYS A 760 14.09 -38.62 17.17
C LYS A 760 14.66 -37.28 16.72
N ILE A 761 14.65 -36.28 17.61
CA ILE A 761 15.18 -34.94 17.35
C ILE A 761 16.69 -34.97 17.22
N LYS A 762 17.40 -35.68 18.10
CA LYS A 762 18.86 -35.88 17.98
C LYS A 762 19.24 -36.50 16.64
N LYS A 763 18.52 -37.55 16.19
CA LYS A 763 18.74 -38.14 14.86
C LYS A 763 18.50 -37.14 13.73
N GLN A 764 17.51 -36.26 13.87
CA GLN A 764 17.24 -35.20 12.91
C GLN A 764 18.39 -34.17 12.86
N ILE A 765 18.90 -33.72 14.00
CA ILE A 765 20.04 -32.79 14.06
C ILE A 765 21.27 -33.43 13.40
N VAL A 766 21.58 -34.68 13.76
CA VAL A 766 22.69 -35.43 13.15
C VAL A 766 22.53 -35.54 11.62
N SER A 767 21.32 -35.71 11.10
CA SER A 767 21.09 -35.79 9.66
C SER A 767 21.28 -34.45 8.95
N LEU A 768 20.90 -33.34 9.58
CA LEU A 768 21.14 -31.98 9.06
C LEU A 768 22.62 -31.62 9.02
N GLU A 769 23.38 -32.09 10.02
CA GLU A 769 24.81 -31.80 10.21
C GLU A 769 25.75 -32.82 9.53
N ALA A 770 25.21 -33.81 8.82
CA ALA A 770 25.98 -34.91 8.26
C ALA A 770 27.00 -34.49 7.18
N ASP A 771 26.71 -33.42 6.44
CA ASP A 771 27.58 -32.87 5.38
C ASP A 771 27.90 -31.39 5.65
N PRO A 772 29.08 -31.08 6.22
CA PRO A 772 29.51 -29.72 6.50
C PRO A 772 29.43 -28.76 5.31
N ASP A 773 29.68 -29.25 4.10
CA ASP A 773 29.69 -28.43 2.88
C ASP A 773 28.27 -28.04 2.44
N LYS A 774 27.23 -28.70 2.98
CA LYS A 774 25.81 -28.45 2.69
C LYS A 774 25.01 -27.96 3.88
N LEU A 775 25.70 -27.61 4.97
CA LEU A 775 25.04 -27.30 6.24
C LEU A 775 23.99 -26.19 6.09
N LYS A 776 24.35 -25.07 5.44
CA LYS A 776 23.43 -23.94 5.19
C LYS A 776 22.22 -24.37 4.37
N ASP A 777 22.41 -25.17 3.33
CA ASP A 777 21.33 -25.63 2.45
C ASP A 777 20.39 -26.61 3.19
N ASN A 778 20.95 -27.56 3.96
CA ASN A 778 20.17 -28.51 4.77
C ASN A 778 19.30 -27.79 5.81
N TYR A 779 19.87 -26.79 6.49
CA TYR A 779 19.13 -25.97 7.43
C TYR A 779 18.08 -25.11 6.73
N THR A 780 18.41 -24.49 5.58
CA THR A 780 17.44 -23.75 4.77
C THR A 780 16.21 -24.60 4.46
N ASP A 781 16.40 -25.83 3.99
CA ASP A 781 15.32 -26.78 3.72
C ASP A 781 14.49 -27.09 4.98
N PHE A 782 15.17 -27.27 6.13
CA PHE A 782 14.50 -27.47 7.42
C PHE A 782 13.64 -26.27 7.84
N TYR A 783 14.18 -25.05 7.75
CA TYR A 783 13.45 -23.85 8.15
C TYR A 783 12.27 -23.56 7.23
N TRP A 784 12.39 -23.80 5.93
CA TRP A 784 11.25 -23.72 5.02
C TRP A 784 10.16 -24.74 5.34
N ARG A 785 10.54 -25.95 5.78
CA ARG A 785 9.58 -26.93 6.30
C ARG A 785 8.87 -26.42 7.56
N VAL A 786 9.60 -25.79 8.47
CA VAL A 786 9.03 -25.13 9.66
C VAL A 786 8.05 -24.03 9.27
N LEU A 787 8.42 -23.15 8.34
CA LEU A 787 7.56 -22.06 7.85
C LEU A 787 6.28 -22.59 7.20
N SER A 788 6.35 -23.64 6.36
CA SER A 788 5.17 -24.25 5.75
C SER A 788 4.19 -24.81 6.78
N ASN A 789 4.70 -25.44 7.84
CA ASN A 789 3.84 -25.99 8.89
C ASN A 789 3.31 -24.89 9.82
N ALA A 790 4.08 -23.85 10.09
CA ALA A 790 3.60 -22.66 10.78
C ALA A 790 2.45 -22.02 9.99
N LEU A 791 2.58 -21.87 8.67
CA LEU A 791 1.52 -21.36 7.81
C LEU A 791 0.26 -22.24 7.86
N LEU A 792 0.42 -23.57 7.83
CA LEU A 792 -0.71 -24.51 7.94
C LEU A 792 -1.44 -24.40 9.29
N GLN A 793 -0.72 -24.22 10.41
CA GLN A 793 -1.33 -24.09 11.74
C GLN A 793 -2.11 -22.77 11.90
N ARG A 794 -1.66 -21.70 11.23
CA ARG A 794 -2.19 -20.33 11.43
C ARG A 794 -3.20 -19.89 10.38
N ALA A 795 -2.96 -20.25 9.13
CA ALA A 795 -3.78 -19.88 7.98
C ALA A 795 -3.94 -21.11 7.06
N PRO A 796 -4.57 -22.20 7.53
CA PRO A 796 -4.69 -23.45 6.78
C PRO A 796 -5.26 -23.28 5.37
N THR A 797 -6.18 -22.33 5.19
CA THR A 797 -6.78 -22.03 3.87
C THR A 797 -5.77 -21.54 2.84
N LYS A 798 -4.64 -20.95 3.27
CA LYS A 798 -3.67 -20.32 2.38
C LYS A 798 -3.08 -21.28 1.35
N LEU A 799 -2.75 -22.50 1.80
CA LEU A 799 -2.11 -23.50 0.95
C LEU A 799 -2.99 -23.97 -0.21
N ILE A 800 -4.32 -23.94 -0.05
CA ILE A 800 -5.25 -24.29 -1.12
C ILE A 800 -5.60 -23.10 -2.01
N ARG A 801 -5.49 -21.86 -1.50
CA ARG A 801 -5.81 -20.62 -2.22
C ARG A 801 -4.69 -20.18 -3.17
N LEU A 802 -3.42 -20.42 -2.85
CA LEU A 802 -2.26 -20.01 -3.68
C LEU A 802 -2.06 -20.81 -4.98
N GLU A 803 -2.62 -22.00 -5.09
CA GLU A 803 -2.34 -22.90 -6.21
C GLU A 803 -3.13 -22.57 -7.48
N ARG A 804 -2.44 -22.71 -8.63
CA ARG A 804 -2.97 -22.50 -9.98
C ARG A 804 -2.76 -23.73 -10.83
N ASN A 805 -3.72 -24.05 -11.68
CA ASN A 805 -3.61 -25.22 -12.57
C ASN A 805 -2.29 -25.23 -13.36
N ARG A 806 -1.88 -24.11 -13.97
CA ARG A 806 -0.64 -24.02 -14.76
C ARG A 806 0.68 -24.13 -13.98
N PHE A 807 0.62 -24.17 -12.65
CA PHE A 807 1.79 -24.32 -11.77
C PHE A 807 1.74 -25.59 -10.93
N VAL A 808 0.75 -26.43 -11.20
CA VAL A 808 0.57 -27.75 -10.63
C VAL A 808 0.72 -28.77 -11.76
N SER A 809 1.34 -29.90 -11.43
CA SER A 809 1.80 -30.89 -12.41
C SER A 809 1.16 -32.24 -12.11
N GLY A 810 0.54 -32.85 -13.13
CA GLY A 810 -0.04 -34.19 -13.03
C GLY A 810 -1.24 -34.34 -12.07
N ARG A 811 -1.82 -33.24 -11.59
CA ARG A 811 -2.96 -33.25 -10.67
C ARG A 811 -3.78 -31.95 -10.75
N LYS A 812 -4.90 -31.88 -10.03
CA LYS A 812 -5.70 -30.65 -9.91
C LYS A 812 -5.12 -29.75 -8.82
N ARG A 813 -5.41 -28.45 -8.88
CA ARG A 813 -5.09 -27.49 -7.82
C ARG A 813 -5.78 -27.87 -6.50
N GLY A 814 -5.16 -27.55 -5.37
CA GLY A 814 -5.62 -28.04 -4.08
C GLY A 814 -7.02 -27.63 -3.66
N TRP A 815 -7.45 -26.42 -4.02
CA TRP A 815 -8.85 -25.99 -3.81
C TRP A 815 -9.86 -26.98 -4.40
N GLU A 816 -9.63 -27.47 -5.63
CA GLU A 816 -10.54 -28.39 -6.31
C GLU A 816 -10.42 -29.82 -5.77
N GLU A 817 -9.23 -30.26 -5.36
CA GLU A 817 -9.03 -31.57 -4.76
C GLU A 817 -9.71 -31.68 -3.40
N VAL A 818 -9.55 -30.66 -2.55
CA VAL A 818 -10.22 -30.60 -1.24
C VAL A 818 -11.74 -30.54 -1.41
N ARG A 819 -12.26 -29.70 -2.31
CA ARG A 819 -13.69 -29.66 -2.62
C ARG A 819 -14.23 -31.01 -3.05
N GLN A 820 -13.46 -31.74 -3.88
CA GLN A 820 -13.86 -33.06 -4.36
C GLN A 820 -13.87 -34.13 -3.26
N GLN A 821 -13.18 -33.91 -2.15
CA GLN A 821 -13.09 -34.83 -1.01
C GLN A 821 -14.00 -34.43 0.15
N ALA A 822 -14.30 -33.15 0.31
CA ALA A 822 -15.23 -32.65 1.32
C ALA A 822 -16.65 -33.19 1.05
N ARG A 823 -17.26 -33.76 2.10
CA ARG A 823 -18.61 -34.31 2.07
C ARG A 823 -19.38 -33.70 3.23
N LEU A 824 -20.62 -33.30 2.95
CA LEU A 824 -21.56 -32.86 3.98
C LEU A 824 -22.51 -34.00 4.28
N ARG A 825 -22.65 -34.32 5.56
CA ARG A 825 -23.61 -35.30 6.03
C ARG A 825 -24.96 -34.63 6.23
N VAL A 826 -25.95 -35.01 5.42
CA VAL A 826 -27.34 -34.57 5.56
C VAL A 826 -28.18 -35.82 5.86
N GLY A 827 -28.56 -35.98 7.14
CA GLY A 827 -29.20 -37.20 7.63
C GLY A 827 -28.25 -38.43 7.57
N GLU A 828 -28.66 -39.47 6.84
CA GLU A 828 -27.87 -40.69 6.62
C GLU A 828 -27.03 -40.66 5.33
N THR A 829 -27.13 -39.59 4.53
CA THR A 829 -26.47 -39.50 3.21
C THR A 829 -25.38 -38.44 3.18
N ASP A 830 -24.25 -38.78 2.56
CA ASP A 830 -23.15 -37.85 2.27
C ASP A 830 -23.33 -37.24 0.87
N ARG A 831 -23.34 -35.91 0.79
CA ARG A 831 -23.37 -35.18 -0.49
C ARG A 831 -22.07 -34.42 -0.74
N MET A 832 -21.72 -34.28 -2.01
CA MET A 832 -20.62 -33.42 -2.44
C MET A 832 -21.03 -31.96 -2.35
N LEU A 833 -20.11 -31.09 -1.92
CA LEU A 833 -20.32 -29.65 -1.89
C LEU A 833 -20.30 -29.06 -3.30
N THR A 834 -21.24 -28.16 -3.56
CA THR A 834 -21.18 -27.30 -4.75
C THR A 834 -20.00 -26.32 -4.65
N VAL A 835 -19.68 -25.65 -5.76
CA VAL A 835 -18.60 -24.65 -5.81
C VAL A 835 -18.87 -23.49 -4.85
N ASP A 836 -20.11 -23.02 -4.77
CA ASP A 836 -20.48 -21.89 -3.91
C ASP A 836 -20.53 -22.27 -2.43
N GLU A 837 -21.04 -23.46 -2.09
CA GLU A 837 -21.04 -23.93 -0.71
C GLU A 837 -19.63 -24.16 -0.16
N PHE A 838 -18.71 -24.65 -1.00
CA PHE A 838 -17.32 -24.82 -0.61
C PHE A 838 -16.61 -23.47 -0.48
N ASP A 839 -16.89 -22.52 -1.36
CA ASP A 839 -16.36 -21.15 -1.28
C ASP A 839 -16.83 -20.44 0.01
N GLU A 840 -18.12 -20.55 0.34
CA GLU A 840 -18.69 -20.02 1.59
C GLU A 840 -18.00 -20.62 2.82
N ALA A 841 -17.82 -21.94 2.86
CA ALA A 841 -17.10 -22.62 3.93
C ALA A 841 -15.63 -22.18 4.05
N VAL A 842 -14.93 -21.97 2.92
CA VAL A 842 -13.55 -21.43 2.94
C VAL A 842 -13.53 -20.01 3.51
N LYS A 843 -14.52 -19.18 3.18
CA LYS A 843 -14.63 -17.79 3.67
C LYS A 843 -14.97 -17.73 5.16
N ASP A 844 -15.81 -18.64 5.66
CA ASP A 844 -16.06 -18.81 7.10
C ASP A 844 -14.78 -19.16 7.86
N ILE A 845 -13.98 -20.09 7.33
CA ILE A 845 -12.67 -20.42 7.91
C ILE A 845 -11.74 -19.21 7.86
N CYS A 846 -11.72 -18.43 6.77
CA CYS A 846 -10.93 -17.20 6.68
C CYS A 846 -11.32 -16.17 7.75
N ALA A 847 -12.62 -16.00 8.03
CA ALA A 847 -13.09 -15.11 9.10
C ALA A 847 -12.65 -15.61 10.49
N ALA A 848 -12.70 -16.92 10.72
CA ALA A 848 -12.19 -17.54 11.95
C ALA A 848 -10.66 -17.36 12.12
N GLU A 849 -9.88 -17.45 11.03
CA GLU A 849 -8.44 -17.15 11.03
C GLU A 849 -8.16 -15.68 11.44
N VAL A 850 -8.95 -14.72 10.96
CA VAL A 850 -8.83 -13.29 11.33
C VAL A 850 -9.23 -13.07 12.78
N LEU A 851 -10.29 -13.72 13.26
CA LEU A 851 -10.70 -13.64 14.66
C LEU A 851 -9.62 -14.17 15.60
N LEU A 852 -9.02 -15.32 15.25
CA LEU A 852 -7.89 -15.89 15.98
C LEU A 852 -6.73 -14.87 16.08
N ARG A 853 -6.38 -14.22 14.96
CA ARG A 853 -5.35 -13.17 14.92
C ARG A 853 -5.67 -12.05 15.91
N LYS A 854 -6.89 -11.51 15.80
CA LYS A 854 -7.35 -10.39 16.61
C LYS A 854 -7.28 -10.70 18.11
N GLU A 855 -7.75 -11.88 18.52
CA GLU A 855 -7.72 -12.30 19.94
C GLU A 855 -6.29 -12.45 20.47
N ILE A 856 -5.38 -12.99 19.66
CA ILE A 856 -3.98 -13.16 20.06
C ILE A 856 -3.27 -11.81 20.17
N THR A 857 -3.47 -10.92 19.19
CA THR A 857 -2.94 -9.55 19.24
C THR A 857 -3.40 -8.82 20.51
N ALA A 858 -4.67 -8.95 20.88
CA ALA A 858 -5.19 -8.38 22.12
C ALA A 858 -4.51 -8.96 23.37
N LYS A 859 -4.28 -10.28 23.42
CA LYS A 859 -3.53 -10.93 24.51
C LYS A 859 -2.08 -10.45 24.59
N LEU A 860 -1.40 -10.30 23.44
CA LEU A 860 -0.03 -9.82 23.36
C LEU A 860 0.08 -8.37 23.85
N LYS A 861 -0.75 -7.46 23.33
CA LYS A 861 -0.79 -6.04 23.75
C LYS A 861 -1.01 -5.91 25.26
N LYS A 862 -1.99 -6.66 25.80
CA LYS A 862 -2.26 -6.70 27.24
C LYS A 862 -1.07 -7.20 28.05
N GLY A 863 -0.33 -8.20 27.57
CA GLY A 863 0.87 -8.69 28.24
C GLY A 863 1.99 -7.65 28.29
N ILE A 864 2.17 -6.89 27.21
CA ILE A 864 3.16 -5.81 27.12
C ILE A 864 2.80 -4.65 28.03
N GLU A 865 1.53 -4.27 28.09
CA GLU A 865 1.02 -3.26 29.04
C GLU A 865 1.26 -3.68 30.50
N GLN A 866 1.31 -4.98 30.77
CA GLN A 866 1.67 -5.55 32.08
C GLN A 866 3.20 -5.63 32.32
N GLY A 867 4.01 -5.12 31.40
CA GLY A 867 5.48 -5.12 31.50
C GLY A 867 6.14 -6.45 31.16
N LYS A 868 5.41 -7.42 30.59
CA LYS A 868 5.98 -8.71 30.16
C LYS A 868 6.66 -8.58 28.81
N SER A 869 7.76 -9.30 28.63
CA SER A 869 8.40 -9.49 27.34
C SER A 869 7.56 -10.39 26.41
N LEU A 870 7.76 -10.26 25.10
CA LEU A 870 7.03 -11.08 24.12
C LEU A 870 7.32 -12.57 24.24
N ASP A 871 8.53 -12.96 24.66
CA ASP A 871 8.90 -14.35 24.89
C ASP A 871 8.22 -14.93 26.14
N GLU A 872 8.11 -14.17 27.23
CA GLU A 872 7.31 -14.58 28.40
C GLU A 872 5.84 -14.79 28.03
N ILE A 873 5.26 -13.88 27.25
CA ILE A 873 3.87 -14.02 26.80
C ILE A 873 3.72 -15.21 25.86
N SER A 874 4.66 -15.42 24.93
CA SER A 874 4.66 -16.57 24.03
C SER A 874 4.75 -17.89 24.80
N ASP A 875 5.58 -17.95 25.85
CA ASP A 875 5.71 -19.10 26.72
C ASP A 875 4.43 -19.33 27.56
N GLU A 876 3.78 -18.27 28.07
CA GLU A 876 2.47 -18.38 28.76
C GLU A 876 1.37 -18.93 27.84
N LEU A 877 1.29 -18.41 26.61
CA LEU A 877 0.37 -18.88 25.57
C LEU A 877 0.66 -20.33 25.15
N SER A 878 1.92 -20.77 25.29
CA SER A 878 2.32 -22.15 25.00
C SER A 878 2.10 -23.10 26.19
N ASN A 879 2.19 -22.62 27.43
CA ASN A 879 2.21 -23.44 28.65
C ASN A 879 0.84 -23.55 29.37
N LYS A 880 -0.06 -22.56 29.27
CA LYS A 880 -1.39 -22.61 29.93
C LYS A 880 -2.29 -23.73 29.40
N GLU A 881 -2.10 -24.16 28.16
CA GLU A 881 -2.90 -25.22 27.52
C GLU A 881 -2.33 -26.63 27.74
N ALA A 882 -1.08 -26.75 28.22
CA ALA A 882 -0.43 -28.03 28.51
C ALA A 882 -0.97 -28.76 29.77
N LYS A 883 -1.78 -28.08 30.60
CA LYS A 883 -2.31 -28.65 31.86
C LYS A 883 -3.59 -29.48 31.67
N ASP A 884 -4.31 -29.31 30.57
CA ASP A 884 -5.47 -30.14 30.22
C ASP A 884 -5.02 -31.37 29.41
N LYS A 885 -4.71 -32.46 30.12
CA LYS A 885 -4.16 -33.71 29.55
C LYS A 885 -5.13 -34.48 28.62
N SER A 886 -6.35 -34.00 28.37
CA SER A 886 -7.40 -34.74 27.66
C SER A 886 -7.89 -34.12 26.35
N SER A 887 -7.32 -33.01 25.87
CA SER A 887 -7.57 -32.54 24.51
C SER A 887 -6.29 -32.01 23.89
N ILE A 888 -5.94 -32.53 22.72
CA ILE A 888 -4.81 -32.04 21.93
C ILE A 888 -5.11 -30.60 21.54
N ASP A 889 -4.51 -29.61 22.20
CA ASP A 889 -4.24 -28.31 21.60
C ASP A 889 -3.06 -27.63 22.31
N TYR A 890 -1.90 -27.68 21.68
CA TYR A 890 -0.70 -27.04 22.19
C TYR A 890 -0.39 -25.83 21.32
N ARG A 891 -0.60 -24.64 21.91
CA ARG A 891 -0.10 -23.30 21.55
C ARG A 891 -1.20 -22.42 20.99
N GLY A 892 -1.47 -21.33 21.71
CA GLY A 892 -2.51 -20.34 21.44
C GLY A 892 -2.45 -19.57 20.11
N TYR A 893 -1.77 -20.09 19.08
CA TYR A 893 -1.74 -19.60 17.70
C TYR A 893 -1.96 -20.78 16.72
N ASN A 894 -3.00 -21.58 16.94
CA ASN A 894 -3.37 -22.70 16.07
C ASN A 894 -4.89 -22.70 15.88
N LEU A 895 -5.35 -22.65 14.62
CA LEU A 895 -6.77 -22.82 14.35
C LEU A 895 -7.07 -24.31 14.37
N THR A 896 -7.64 -24.84 15.45
CA THR A 896 -8.15 -26.21 15.53
C THR A 896 -9.63 -26.31 15.21
N GLU A 897 -10.11 -27.52 14.97
CA GLU A 897 -11.54 -27.80 14.77
C GLU A 897 -12.38 -27.27 15.95
N LYS A 898 -11.93 -27.48 17.19
CA LYS A 898 -12.61 -27.00 18.40
C LYS A 898 -12.67 -25.48 18.43
N VAL A 899 -11.56 -24.81 18.14
CA VAL A 899 -11.50 -23.34 18.09
C VAL A 899 -12.40 -22.80 16.98
N LEU A 900 -12.35 -23.41 15.78
CA LEU A 900 -13.19 -23.03 14.64
C LEU A 900 -14.68 -23.17 14.97
N ARG A 901 -15.08 -24.32 15.53
CA ARG A 901 -16.46 -24.58 15.95
C ARG A 901 -16.93 -23.54 16.96
N ASN A 902 -16.15 -23.31 18.03
CA ASN A 902 -16.47 -22.31 19.04
C ASN A 902 -16.62 -20.90 18.44
N TYR A 903 -15.75 -20.51 17.50
CA TYR A 903 -15.86 -19.20 16.85
C TYR A 903 -17.11 -19.09 15.99
N LEU A 904 -17.45 -20.11 15.21
CA LEU A 904 -18.64 -20.07 14.37
C LEU A 904 -19.94 -20.14 15.21
N ASP A 905 -19.96 -20.92 16.29
CA ASP A 905 -21.12 -21.07 17.18
C ASP A 905 -21.37 -19.84 18.07
N ASP A 906 -20.31 -19.25 18.66
CA ASP A 906 -20.47 -18.26 19.73
C ASP A 906 -20.16 -16.82 19.32
N LYS A 907 -19.24 -16.62 18.36
CA LYS A 907 -18.68 -15.31 18.04
C LYS A 907 -19.18 -14.77 16.70
N ILE A 908 -18.93 -15.52 15.62
CA ILE A 908 -19.28 -15.13 14.25
C ILE A 908 -20.77 -15.35 14.01
N LYS A 909 -21.34 -16.48 14.46
CA LYS A 909 -22.78 -16.79 14.39
C LYS A 909 -23.39 -16.55 13.00
N PRO A 910 -22.95 -17.28 11.96
CA PRO A 910 -23.59 -17.18 10.64
C PRO A 910 -25.08 -17.47 10.78
N ARG A 911 -25.94 -16.58 10.28
CA ARG A 911 -27.39 -16.65 10.42
C ARG A 911 -28.05 -17.17 9.15
N LYS A 912 -29.18 -17.86 9.30
CA LYS A 912 -30.04 -18.20 8.16
C LYS A 912 -30.56 -16.92 7.50
N PRO A 913 -30.66 -16.86 6.16
CA PRO A 913 -31.21 -15.69 5.48
C PRO A 913 -32.60 -15.31 6.01
N GLY A 914 -32.74 -14.07 6.49
CA GLY A 914 -34.00 -13.55 7.03
C GLY A 914 -34.40 -14.07 8.42
N SER A 915 -33.48 -14.69 9.17
CA SER A 915 -33.73 -15.22 10.52
C SER A 915 -32.57 -14.89 11.47
N ASP A 916 -32.86 -14.86 12.77
CA ASP A 916 -31.86 -14.73 13.84
C ASP A 916 -31.27 -16.08 14.28
N GLU A 917 -31.75 -17.18 13.70
CA GLU A 917 -31.25 -18.53 13.98
C GLU A 917 -29.87 -18.76 13.36
N VAL A 918 -28.98 -19.38 14.15
CA VAL A 918 -27.67 -19.84 13.71
C VAL A 918 -27.82 -20.95 12.67
N ASP A 919 -27.06 -20.85 11.58
CA ASP A 919 -27.02 -21.85 10.52
C ASP A 919 -26.04 -22.99 10.87
N THR A 920 -26.54 -24.00 11.57
CA THR A 920 -25.77 -25.19 11.96
C THR A 920 -25.25 -25.97 10.75
N GLU A 921 -25.97 -25.99 9.61
CA GLU A 921 -25.48 -26.68 8.40
C GLU A 921 -24.25 -25.95 7.83
N ARG A 922 -24.24 -24.61 7.86
CA ARG A 922 -23.07 -23.81 7.48
C ARG A 922 -21.85 -24.09 8.38
N ILE A 923 -22.06 -24.23 9.68
CA ILE A 923 -20.98 -24.59 10.62
C ILE A 923 -20.42 -25.98 10.28
N GLU A 924 -21.25 -27.01 10.15
CA GLU A 924 -20.77 -28.37 9.82
C GLU A 924 -20.07 -28.43 8.45
N ARG A 925 -20.53 -27.63 7.47
CA ARG A 925 -19.83 -27.47 6.19
C ARG A 925 -18.41 -26.92 6.37
N ALA A 926 -18.25 -25.85 7.14
CA ALA A 926 -16.94 -25.25 7.41
C ALA A 926 -16.00 -26.24 8.13
N ILE A 927 -16.51 -27.00 9.10
CA ILE A 927 -15.76 -28.03 9.81
C ILE A 927 -15.29 -29.15 8.86
N ALA A 928 -16.19 -29.70 8.04
CA ALA A 928 -15.85 -30.75 7.09
C ALA A 928 -14.79 -30.29 6.06
N VAL A 929 -14.88 -29.04 5.61
CA VAL A 929 -13.88 -28.44 4.71
C VAL A 929 -12.53 -28.28 5.42
N TYR A 930 -12.53 -27.74 6.65
CA TYR A 930 -11.32 -27.57 7.45
C TYR A 930 -10.58 -28.89 7.66
N GLU A 931 -11.27 -29.95 8.08
CA GLU A 931 -10.67 -31.28 8.27
C GLU A 931 -9.98 -31.78 7.00
N LYS A 932 -10.63 -31.62 5.84
CA LYS A 932 -10.05 -32.03 4.56
C LYS A 932 -8.88 -31.16 4.13
N ILE A 933 -8.86 -29.87 4.46
CA ILE A 933 -7.67 -29.03 4.26
C ILE A 933 -6.49 -29.58 5.08
N ILE A 934 -6.71 -29.94 6.34
CA ILE A 934 -5.64 -30.47 7.21
C ILE A 934 -5.14 -31.83 6.71
N GLU A 935 -6.06 -32.77 6.41
CA GLU A 935 -5.73 -34.10 5.87
C GLU A 935 -4.94 -33.98 4.56
N PHE A 936 -5.42 -33.15 3.65
CA PHE A 936 -4.81 -32.89 2.36
C PHE A 936 -3.37 -32.38 2.47
N ASN A 937 -3.10 -31.48 3.41
CA ASN A 937 -1.78 -30.87 3.57
C ASN A 937 -0.78 -31.76 4.29
N ARG A 938 -1.23 -32.54 5.29
CA ARG A 938 -0.39 -33.49 6.03
C ARG A 938 -0.12 -34.79 5.26
N GLY A 939 -0.95 -35.10 4.27
CA GLY A 939 -0.87 -36.32 3.47
C GLY A 939 -1.55 -37.49 4.18
N VAL A 940 -2.15 -38.40 3.41
CA VAL A 940 -2.69 -39.65 3.95
C VAL A 940 -1.51 -40.57 4.29
N GLU A 941 -1.45 -41.09 5.51
CA GLU A 941 -0.63 -42.27 5.81
C GLU A 941 -1.21 -43.47 5.04
N GLU A 942 -0.96 -43.55 3.73
CA GLU A 942 -1.16 -44.81 3.04
C GLU A 942 -0.21 -45.83 3.68
N LYS A 943 -0.80 -46.88 4.27
CA LYS A 943 -0.14 -48.06 4.83
C LYS A 943 0.59 -48.90 3.76
N ASP A 944 1.18 -48.27 2.76
CA ASP A 944 1.99 -48.93 1.75
C ASP A 944 3.38 -49.21 2.34
N LYS A 945 3.51 -50.38 2.99
CA LYS A 945 4.69 -50.83 3.77
C LYS A 945 6.03 -50.78 3.02
N ASN A 946 6.02 -50.52 1.71
CA ASN A 946 7.20 -50.57 0.85
C ASN A 946 7.67 -49.20 0.29
N LYS A 947 7.00 -48.09 0.60
CA LYS A 947 7.48 -46.74 0.23
C LYS A 947 7.86 -45.94 1.47
N LYS A 948 9.12 -45.49 1.52
CA LYS A 948 9.55 -44.42 2.44
C LYS A 948 8.57 -43.25 2.26
N HIS A 949 7.98 -42.78 3.35
CA HIS A 949 6.93 -41.76 3.42
C HIS A 949 6.95 -40.78 2.23
N PRO A 950 5.90 -40.74 1.37
CA PRO A 950 5.83 -39.74 0.32
C PRO A 950 5.89 -38.33 0.96
N PRO A 951 6.58 -37.35 0.35
CA PRO A 951 6.70 -36.01 0.90
C PRO A 951 5.32 -35.39 1.10
N THR A 952 5.09 -34.75 2.26
CA THR A 952 3.82 -34.07 2.54
C THR A 952 3.65 -32.88 1.58
N ARG A 953 2.44 -32.32 1.49
CA ARG A 953 2.27 -31.11 0.67
C ARG A 953 2.94 -29.89 1.28
N THR A 954 3.06 -29.83 2.61
CA THR A 954 3.88 -28.81 3.28
C THR A 954 5.36 -28.95 2.90
N ASP A 955 5.86 -30.18 2.69
CA ASP A 955 7.22 -30.43 2.19
C ASP A 955 7.38 -29.97 0.74
N ASN A 956 6.40 -30.25 -0.13
CA ASN A 956 6.40 -29.78 -1.51
C ASN A 956 6.30 -28.24 -1.61
N PHE A 957 5.48 -27.62 -0.76
CA PHE A 957 5.40 -26.17 -0.64
C PHE A 957 6.76 -25.59 -0.23
N ALA A 958 7.39 -26.14 0.82
CA ALA A 958 8.71 -25.72 1.26
C ALA A 958 9.73 -25.78 0.13
N GLN A 959 9.79 -26.91 -0.59
CA GLN A 959 10.73 -27.10 -1.71
C GLN A 959 10.46 -26.17 -2.89
N LYS A 960 9.19 -25.86 -3.18
CA LYS A 960 8.81 -24.97 -4.29
C LYS A 960 9.20 -23.51 -4.01
N TYR A 961 9.10 -23.08 -2.76
CA TYR A 961 9.21 -21.65 -2.41
C TYR A 961 10.55 -21.24 -1.81
N LYS A 962 11.41 -22.20 -1.43
CA LYS A 962 12.70 -21.93 -0.77
C LYS A 962 13.65 -20.99 -1.52
N ASP A 963 13.68 -21.08 -2.85
CA ASP A 963 14.58 -20.30 -3.71
C ASP A 963 13.90 -19.03 -4.27
N GLY A 964 12.90 -18.49 -3.55
CA GLY A 964 12.11 -17.35 -4.03
C GLY A 964 11.18 -17.73 -5.18
N GLY A 965 10.61 -18.94 -5.13
CA GLY A 965 9.71 -19.45 -6.17
C GLY A 965 8.36 -18.75 -6.26
N PHE A 966 7.96 -18.00 -5.22
CA PHE A 966 6.75 -17.18 -5.22
C PHE A 966 7.13 -15.74 -5.59
N PRO A 967 6.45 -15.09 -6.55
CA PRO A 967 6.85 -13.78 -7.04
C PRO A 967 6.52 -12.61 -6.09
N PHE A 968 5.73 -12.82 -5.04
CA PHE A 968 5.25 -11.78 -4.12
C PHE A 968 5.42 -12.19 -2.64
N ALA A 969 4.90 -11.40 -1.70
CA ALA A 969 4.73 -11.80 -0.31
C ALA A 969 3.69 -12.92 -0.20
N ILE A 970 3.99 -13.93 0.63
CA ILE A 970 3.21 -15.17 0.78
C ILE A 970 1.94 -14.89 1.58
N ALA A 971 2.04 -14.37 2.80
CA ALA A 971 0.94 -14.32 3.76
C ALA A 971 0.87 -12.99 4.54
N VAL A 972 0.77 -11.86 3.83
CA VAL A 972 0.61 -10.53 4.47
C VAL A 972 -0.67 -10.46 5.28
N GLU A 973 -1.71 -11.20 4.89
CA GLU A 973 -2.97 -11.27 5.64
C GLU A 973 -2.85 -11.91 7.04
N GLU A 974 -1.72 -12.53 7.37
CA GLU A 974 -1.44 -13.06 8.72
C GLU A 974 -0.53 -12.14 9.53
N LEU A 975 0.06 -11.11 8.91
CA LEU A 975 1.02 -10.21 9.55
C LEU A 975 0.32 -9.28 10.55
N GLU A 976 0.88 -9.14 11.76
CA GLU A 976 0.45 -8.13 12.73
C GLU A 976 1.34 -6.91 12.61
N ARG A 977 0.81 -5.89 11.94
CA ARG A 977 1.55 -4.67 11.62
C ARG A 977 1.71 -3.75 12.81
N SER A 978 0.86 -3.86 13.84
CA SER A 978 1.02 -3.07 15.07
C SER A 978 2.23 -3.47 15.91
N PHE A 979 2.89 -4.59 15.57
CA PHE A 979 4.18 -4.98 16.13
C PHE A 979 5.35 -4.66 15.20
N LEU A 980 5.20 -3.79 14.20
CA LEU A 980 6.29 -3.39 13.31
C LEU A 980 6.53 -1.88 13.41
N ALA A 981 7.78 -1.47 13.60
CA ALA A 981 8.20 -0.08 13.61
C ALA A 981 8.69 0.32 12.21
N HIS A 982 7.79 0.66 11.30
CA HIS A 982 8.11 0.98 9.91
C HIS A 982 9.03 2.21 9.80
N LYS A 983 8.93 3.16 10.72
CA LYS A 983 9.90 4.26 10.84
C LYS A 983 11.36 3.79 11.03
N GLY A 984 11.59 2.62 11.62
CA GLY A 984 12.91 1.99 11.73
C GLY A 984 13.52 1.67 10.36
N ALA A 985 12.69 1.45 9.34
CA ALA A 985 13.11 1.29 7.95
C ALA A 985 13.37 2.62 7.22
N GLY A 986 13.10 3.78 7.84
CA GLY A 986 13.42 5.12 7.33
C GLY A 986 12.23 5.90 6.76
N GLU A 987 12.48 7.18 6.42
CA GLU A 987 11.41 8.18 6.37
C GLU A 987 10.42 8.12 5.18
N ARG A 988 10.74 7.34 4.14
CA ARG A 988 10.05 7.36 2.84
C ARG A 988 9.84 5.96 2.25
N VAL A 989 9.62 4.97 3.12
CA VAL A 989 9.60 3.56 2.70
C VAL A 989 8.49 3.25 1.68
N PRO A 990 7.22 3.65 1.87
CA PRO A 990 6.16 3.42 0.88
C PRO A 990 6.42 4.14 -0.45
N ALA A 991 6.74 5.43 -0.39
CA ALA A 991 7.04 6.24 -1.57
C ALA A 991 8.18 5.65 -2.40
N ARG A 992 9.25 5.20 -1.75
CA ARG A 992 10.37 4.52 -2.41
C ARG A 992 9.97 3.18 -3.02
N ALA A 993 9.17 2.38 -2.31
CA ALA A 993 8.70 1.10 -2.84
C ALA A 993 7.87 1.30 -4.12
N LEU A 994 6.96 2.27 -4.10
CA LEU A 994 6.15 2.68 -5.25
C LEU A 994 6.99 3.28 -6.38
N GLY A 995 8.00 4.10 -6.05
CA GLY A 995 8.94 4.66 -7.00
C GLY A 995 9.76 3.59 -7.74
N ASP A 996 10.20 2.55 -7.02
CA ASP A 996 10.90 1.41 -7.64
C ASP A 996 9.96 0.60 -8.55
N ILE A 997 8.68 0.45 -8.19
CA ILE A 997 7.68 -0.17 -9.08
C ILE A 997 7.48 0.68 -10.34
N ASN A 998 7.39 2.01 -10.21
CA ASN A 998 7.31 2.92 -11.35
C ASN A 998 8.53 2.79 -12.29
N ALA A 999 9.75 2.66 -11.72
CA ALA A 999 10.95 2.44 -12.51
C ALA A 999 10.89 1.11 -13.29
N VAL A 1000 10.39 0.04 -12.67
CA VAL A 1000 10.15 -1.25 -13.34
C VAL A 1000 9.08 -1.12 -14.42
N GLU A 1001 8.00 -0.37 -14.20
CA GLU A 1001 6.98 -0.10 -15.22
C GLU A 1001 7.62 0.53 -16.47
N LYS A 1002 8.41 1.59 -16.28
CA LYS A 1002 9.03 2.37 -17.35
C LYS A 1002 10.16 1.64 -18.09
N ASN A 1003 10.95 0.85 -17.37
CA ASN A 1003 12.22 0.32 -17.89
C ASN A 1003 12.21 -1.19 -18.14
N VAL A 1004 11.40 -1.95 -17.41
CA VAL A 1004 11.33 -3.41 -17.55
C VAL A 1004 10.08 -3.84 -18.30
N ALA A 1005 8.89 -3.51 -17.77
CA ALA A 1005 7.62 -3.94 -18.37
C ALA A 1005 7.49 -3.39 -19.80
N ASN A 1006 7.69 -2.09 -20.00
CA ASN A 1006 7.66 -1.49 -21.33
C ASN A 1006 8.70 -2.08 -22.29
N SER A 1007 9.91 -2.41 -21.82
CA SER A 1007 10.94 -3.04 -22.67
C SER A 1007 10.55 -4.46 -23.10
N ILE A 1008 9.92 -5.23 -22.23
CA ILE A 1008 9.38 -6.57 -22.55
C ILE A 1008 8.26 -6.46 -23.58
N LEU A 1009 7.35 -5.50 -23.41
CA LEU A 1009 6.25 -5.26 -24.36
C LEU A 1009 6.77 -4.83 -25.74
N GLN A 1010 7.73 -3.89 -25.77
CA GLN A 1010 8.36 -3.39 -27.00
C GLN A 1010 9.26 -4.42 -27.69
N LEU A 1011 9.74 -5.44 -26.98
CA LEU A 1011 10.59 -6.48 -27.58
C LEU A 1011 9.91 -7.16 -28.77
N PHE A 1012 8.61 -7.49 -28.67
CA PHE A 1012 7.88 -8.22 -29.71
C PHE A 1012 7.70 -7.42 -31.00
N THR A 1013 7.40 -6.12 -30.89
CA THR A 1013 7.29 -5.24 -32.04
C THR A 1013 8.68 -5.01 -32.67
N THR A 1014 9.71 -4.85 -31.84
CA THR A 1014 11.10 -4.61 -32.29
C THR A 1014 11.69 -5.82 -33.00
N ILE A 1015 11.56 -7.05 -32.47
CA ILE A 1015 12.06 -8.25 -33.17
C ILE A 1015 11.33 -8.47 -34.51
N ARG A 1016 10.03 -8.16 -34.58
CA ARG A 1016 9.26 -8.24 -35.82
C ARG A 1016 9.78 -7.23 -36.84
N GLN A 1017 9.91 -5.96 -36.46
CA GLN A 1017 10.43 -4.92 -37.35
C GLN A 1017 11.85 -5.23 -37.85
N ALA A 1018 12.76 -5.59 -36.95
CA ALA A 1018 14.15 -5.94 -37.28
C ALA A 1018 14.24 -7.16 -38.22
N SER A 1019 13.24 -8.03 -38.24
CA SER A 1019 13.20 -9.16 -39.17
C SER A 1019 12.84 -8.80 -40.60
N ILE A 1020 12.18 -7.66 -40.85
CA ILE A 1020 11.64 -7.28 -42.16
C ILE A 1020 12.21 -5.97 -42.72
N ASP A 1021 12.91 -5.16 -41.94
CA ASP A 1021 13.40 -3.83 -42.33
C ASP A 1021 14.60 -3.85 -43.28
N GLY A 1022 15.25 -5.01 -43.45
CA GLY A 1022 16.43 -5.19 -44.31
C GLY A 1022 17.73 -4.62 -43.75
N LYS A 1023 17.72 -3.92 -42.61
CA LYS A 1023 18.91 -3.27 -42.00
C LYS A 1023 19.84 -4.28 -41.32
N LYS A 1024 19.29 -5.43 -40.90
CA LYS A 1024 20.01 -6.51 -40.20
C LYS A 1024 20.75 -6.00 -38.96
N ASP A 1025 20.09 -5.15 -38.18
CA ASP A 1025 20.62 -4.55 -36.98
C ASP A 1025 19.87 -5.07 -35.75
N PHE A 1026 20.61 -5.59 -34.76
CA PHE A 1026 20.05 -6.04 -33.48
C PHE A 1026 20.28 -5.02 -32.35
N SER A 1027 20.84 -3.84 -32.62
CA SER A 1027 21.22 -2.84 -31.61
C SER A 1027 20.03 -2.43 -30.72
N GLU A 1028 18.84 -2.23 -31.30
CA GLU A 1028 17.67 -1.86 -30.51
C GLU A 1028 17.12 -3.02 -29.68
N ILE A 1029 17.28 -4.26 -30.14
CA ILE A 1029 16.97 -5.46 -29.34
C ILE A 1029 17.93 -5.52 -28.13
N VAL A 1030 19.23 -5.31 -28.37
CA VAL A 1030 20.25 -5.28 -27.31
C VAL A 1030 19.96 -4.16 -26.31
N LYS A 1031 19.58 -2.97 -26.77
CA LYS A 1031 19.22 -1.83 -25.93
C LYS A 1031 18.01 -2.10 -25.04
N LEU A 1032 16.94 -2.72 -25.56
CA LEU A 1032 15.76 -3.08 -24.76
C LEU A 1032 16.11 -4.12 -23.67
N ILE A 1033 16.92 -5.12 -24.02
CA ILE A 1033 17.39 -6.13 -23.05
C ILE A 1033 18.28 -5.46 -21.99
N GLY A 1034 19.19 -4.58 -22.40
CA GLY A 1034 20.08 -3.84 -21.51
C GLY A 1034 19.31 -2.95 -20.54
N LYS A 1035 18.31 -2.19 -21.04
CA LYS A 1035 17.46 -1.33 -20.21
C LYS A 1035 16.70 -2.12 -19.13
N ALA A 1036 16.15 -3.29 -19.49
CA ALA A 1036 15.48 -4.16 -18.53
C ALA A 1036 16.46 -4.77 -17.53
N GLN A 1037 17.62 -5.24 -18.00
CA GLN A 1037 18.65 -5.84 -17.15
C GLN A 1037 19.22 -4.83 -16.15
N GLU A 1038 19.63 -3.65 -16.60
CA GLU A 1038 20.19 -2.59 -15.77
C GLU A 1038 19.23 -2.21 -14.64
N GLN A 1039 17.95 -2.01 -14.95
CA GLN A 1039 16.95 -1.68 -13.92
C GLN A 1039 16.80 -2.79 -12.87
N VAL A 1040 16.80 -4.06 -13.28
CA VAL A 1040 16.71 -5.18 -12.32
C VAL A 1040 18.01 -5.34 -11.55
N ASP A 1041 19.16 -5.05 -12.15
CA ASP A 1041 20.46 -5.12 -11.46
C ASP A 1041 20.56 -4.10 -10.34
N VAL A 1042 20.11 -2.86 -10.59
CA VAL A 1042 20.04 -1.79 -9.58
C VAL A 1042 19.17 -2.18 -8.38
N LEU A 1043 18.10 -2.94 -8.61
CA LEU A 1043 17.13 -3.26 -7.57
C LEU A 1043 17.38 -4.60 -6.85
N GLN A 1044 17.87 -5.61 -7.56
CA GLN A 1044 17.88 -7.03 -7.12
C GLN A 1044 19.24 -7.71 -7.31
N GLY A 1045 20.21 -7.01 -7.93
CA GLY A 1045 21.53 -7.53 -8.23
C GLY A 1045 21.62 -8.41 -9.48
N ARG A 1046 22.82 -8.96 -9.68
CA ARG A 1046 23.25 -9.50 -10.98
C ARG A 1046 22.56 -10.78 -11.40
N GLU A 1047 22.29 -11.70 -10.47
CA GLU A 1047 21.74 -13.01 -10.85
C GLU A 1047 20.30 -12.92 -11.40
N PRO A 1048 19.34 -12.24 -10.72
CA PRO A 1048 18.00 -12.03 -11.27
C PRO A 1048 18.01 -11.25 -12.59
N SER A 1049 18.86 -10.22 -12.69
CA SER A 1049 18.94 -9.37 -13.90
C SER A 1049 19.47 -10.13 -15.11
N GLN A 1050 20.54 -10.92 -14.94
CA GLN A 1050 21.09 -11.78 -15.99
C GLN A 1050 20.12 -12.89 -16.41
N LYS A 1051 19.33 -13.43 -15.47
CA LYS A 1051 18.27 -14.41 -15.78
C LYS A 1051 17.21 -13.81 -16.70
N LEU A 1052 16.75 -12.59 -16.41
CA LEU A 1052 15.78 -11.87 -17.25
C LEU A 1052 16.36 -11.61 -18.65
N ALA A 1053 17.59 -11.09 -18.70
CA ALA A 1053 18.28 -10.81 -19.95
C ALA A 1053 18.43 -12.06 -20.83
N HIS A 1054 18.84 -13.18 -20.22
CA HIS A 1054 18.94 -14.47 -20.88
C HIS A 1054 17.60 -14.92 -21.49
N HIS A 1055 16.50 -14.83 -20.74
CA HIS A 1055 15.19 -15.24 -21.24
C HIS A 1055 14.68 -14.34 -22.38
N MET A 1056 14.90 -13.02 -22.31
CA MET A 1056 14.55 -12.11 -23.42
C MET A 1056 15.40 -12.43 -24.66
N ALA A 1057 16.70 -12.67 -24.50
CA ALA A 1057 17.60 -13.05 -25.58
C ALA A 1057 17.22 -14.40 -26.20
N ALA A 1058 16.80 -15.38 -25.39
CA ALA A 1058 16.32 -16.68 -25.85
C ALA A 1058 15.10 -16.58 -26.76
N VAL A 1059 14.15 -15.67 -26.46
CA VAL A 1059 12.99 -15.38 -27.33
C VAL A 1059 13.46 -14.82 -28.67
N ALA A 1060 14.35 -13.82 -28.65
CA ALA A 1060 14.88 -13.22 -29.88
C ALA A 1060 15.59 -14.26 -30.75
N ILE A 1061 16.54 -15.03 -30.19
CA ILE A 1061 17.25 -16.07 -30.95
C ILE A 1061 16.27 -17.10 -31.52
N SER A 1062 15.31 -17.58 -30.73
CA SER A 1062 14.34 -18.57 -31.18
C SER A 1062 13.46 -18.07 -32.33
N PHE A 1063 13.13 -16.78 -32.34
CA PHE A 1063 12.37 -16.14 -33.39
C PHE A 1063 13.14 -16.07 -34.72
N PHE A 1064 14.41 -15.67 -34.67
CA PHE A 1064 15.25 -15.47 -35.85
C PHE A 1064 15.93 -16.76 -36.37
N LYS A 1065 16.13 -17.76 -35.52
CA LYS A 1065 16.98 -18.91 -35.85
C LYS A 1065 16.42 -19.74 -37.01
N LYS A 1066 17.30 -19.98 -37.98
CA LYS A 1066 17.04 -20.78 -39.18
C LYS A 1066 17.05 -22.27 -38.89
N ASP A 1067 16.13 -22.99 -39.53
CA ASP A 1067 16.06 -24.45 -39.53
C ASP A 1067 17.36 -25.10 -40.00
N THR A 1068 17.67 -26.23 -39.38
CA THR A 1068 18.77 -27.07 -39.82
C THR A 1068 18.42 -27.81 -41.11
N ALA A 1069 17.18 -28.29 -41.29
CA ALA A 1069 16.74 -29.01 -42.48
C ALA A 1069 16.67 -28.12 -43.75
N ALA A 1070 16.58 -26.80 -43.58
CA ALA A 1070 16.62 -25.84 -44.69
C ALA A 1070 18.02 -25.64 -45.29
N ARG A 1071 19.06 -26.27 -44.71
CA ARG A 1071 20.47 -26.14 -45.11
C ARG A 1071 20.89 -27.22 -46.11
N GLY A 1072 20.00 -27.59 -47.03
CA GLY A 1072 20.20 -28.68 -47.99
C GLY A 1072 21.32 -28.43 -49.03
N LEU A 1073 21.79 -29.52 -49.64
CA LEU A 1073 22.85 -29.56 -50.66
C LEU A 1073 22.63 -28.49 -51.75
N LEU A 1074 23.60 -27.59 -51.93
CA LEU A 1074 23.62 -26.51 -52.95
C LEU A 1074 22.48 -25.47 -52.89
N GLY A 1075 21.63 -25.44 -51.86
CA GLY A 1075 20.55 -24.45 -51.77
C GLY A 1075 19.42 -24.60 -52.82
N ILE A 1076 19.48 -25.62 -53.69
CA ILE A 1076 18.57 -25.81 -54.84
C ILE A 1076 17.25 -26.50 -54.43
N ILE A 1077 17.20 -27.24 -53.31
CA ILE A 1077 16.02 -28.04 -52.90
C ILE A 1077 15.10 -27.29 -51.89
N GLY A 1078 15.42 -26.04 -51.53
CA GLY A 1078 14.77 -25.31 -50.42
C GLY A 1078 14.23 -23.90 -50.72
N THR A 1079 14.41 -23.37 -51.93
CA THR A 1079 13.96 -22.02 -52.28
C THR A 1079 12.43 -21.92 -52.26
N GLY A 1080 11.88 -21.12 -51.33
CA GLY A 1080 10.44 -20.84 -51.20
C GLY A 1080 9.76 -21.42 -49.95
N LYS A 1081 10.40 -22.32 -49.18
CA LYS A 1081 9.84 -22.86 -47.92
C LYS A 1081 10.16 -21.96 -46.73
N ARG A 1082 9.21 -21.82 -45.80
CA ARG A 1082 9.37 -21.12 -44.51
C ARG A 1082 10.28 -21.94 -43.61
N ASN A 1083 11.36 -21.32 -43.15
CA ASN A 1083 12.52 -21.99 -42.52
C ASN A 1083 12.88 -21.42 -41.14
N SER A 1084 11.99 -20.64 -40.53
CA SER A 1084 12.19 -19.97 -39.23
C SER A 1084 10.85 -19.43 -38.75
N ILE A 1085 10.71 -19.15 -37.46
CA ILE A 1085 9.51 -18.48 -36.92
C ILE A 1085 9.30 -17.10 -37.58
N ALA A 1086 10.36 -16.31 -37.76
CA ALA A 1086 10.26 -15.01 -38.43
C ALA A 1086 9.67 -15.11 -39.86
N ALA A 1087 10.09 -16.11 -40.64
CA ALA A 1087 9.55 -16.40 -41.98
C ALA A 1087 8.09 -16.89 -41.96
N GLU A 1088 7.67 -17.62 -40.92
CA GLU A 1088 6.26 -17.97 -40.70
C GLU A 1088 5.40 -16.72 -40.47
N PHE A 1089 5.90 -15.78 -39.68
CA PHE A 1089 5.20 -14.52 -39.38
C PHE A 1089 5.15 -13.57 -40.57
N ALA A 1090 6.21 -13.48 -41.37
CA ALA A 1090 6.24 -12.65 -42.57
C ALA A 1090 5.52 -13.29 -43.77
N GLY A 1091 5.12 -14.55 -43.67
CA GLY A 1091 4.46 -15.31 -44.74
C GLY A 1091 5.38 -15.75 -45.89
N ARG A 1092 6.65 -15.33 -45.89
CA ARG A 1092 7.67 -15.57 -46.94
C ARG A 1092 9.08 -15.68 -46.33
N SER A 1093 9.99 -16.37 -47.02
CA SER A 1093 11.36 -16.59 -46.53
C SER A 1093 12.42 -15.68 -47.17
N SER A 1094 12.15 -15.09 -48.33
CA SER A 1094 13.14 -14.34 -49.11
C SER A 1094 13.37 -12.90 -48.65
N ALA A 1095 12.48 -12.37 -47.80
CA ALA A 1095 12.51 -10.98 -47.34
C ALA A 1095 12.55 -10.86 -45.81
N VAL A 1096 13.11 -11.88 -45.15
CA VAL A 1096 13.21 -11.94 -43.69
C VAL A 1096 14.65 -12.22 -43.30
N TRP A 1097 15.15 -11.48 -42.32
CA TRP A 1097 16.44 -11.78 -41.73
C TRP A 1097 16.35 -13.05 -40.89
N GLN A 1098 17.15 -14.06 -41.21
CA GLN A 1098 17.25 -15.31 -40.49
C GLN A 1098 18.66 -15.44 -39.92
N TRP A 1099 18.79 -15.95 -38.69
CA TRP A 1099 20.07 -16.09 -38.01
C TRP A 1099 20.63 -17.50 -38.15
N GLU A 1100 21.90 -17.58 -38.55
CA GLU A 1100 22.73 -18.78 -38.49
C GLU A 1100 23.63 -18.73 -37.24
N SER A 1101 24.48 -19.74 -37.02
CA SER A 1101 25.29 -19.80 -35.78
C SER A 1101 26.21 -18.59 -35.62
N LYS A 1102 26.60 -17.94 -36.72
CA LYS A 1102 27.44 -16.73 -36.72
C LYS A 1102 26.68 -15.51 -36.21
N GLU A 1103 25.46 -15.26 -36.67
CA GLU A 1103 24.62 -14.15 -36.20
C GLU A 1103 24.25 -14.34 -34.74
N ILE A 1104 23.94 -15.58 -34.31
CA ILE A 1104 23.67 -15.89 -32.90
C ILE A 1104 24.87 -15.58 -32.02
N ASP A 1105 26.08 -15.93 -32.47
CA ASP A 1105 27.31 -15.61 -31.76
C ASP A 1105 27.62 -14.11 -31.75
N ALA A 1106 27.38 -13.40 -32.85
CA ALA A 1106 27.54 -11.95 -32.92
C ALA A 1106 26.58 -11.25 -31.94
N PHE A 1107 25.33 -11.70 -31.87
CA PHE A 1107 24.36 -11.20 -30.90
C PHE A 1107 24.78 -11.48 -29.45
N CYS A 1108 25.20 -12.71 -29.14
CA CYS A 1108 25.74 -13.04 -27.81
C CYS A 1108 26.97 -12.18 -27.46
N THR A 1109 27.85 -11.92 -28.44
CA THR A 1109 29.03 -11.08 -28.25
C THR A 1109 28.66 -9.62 -28.03
N ALA A 1110 27.61 -9.12 -28.70
CA ALA A 1110 27.08 -7.78 -28.45
C ALA A 1110 26.51 -7.64 -27.04
N LEU A 1111 25.77 -8.63 -26.54
CA LEU A 1111 25.29 -8.67 -25.15
C LEU A 1111 26.47 -8.68 -24.15
N GLU A 1112 27.55 -9.40 -24.46
CA GLU A 1112 28.75 -9.43 -23.62
C GLU A 1112 29.53 -8.11 -23.65
N THR A 1113 29.63 -7.48 -24.82
CA THR A 1113 30.31 -6.19 -25.02
C THR A 1113 29.56 -5.06 -24.32
N ALA A 1114 28.23 -5.12 -24.32
CA ALA A 1114 27.37 -4.20 -23.58
C ALA A 1114 27.27 -4.52 -22.08
N HIS A 1115 28.02 -5.52 -21.58
CA HIS A 1115 28.01 -5.97 -20.18
C HIS A 1115 26.64 -6.46 -19.66
N ILE A 1116 25.70 -6.80 -20.55
CA ILE A 1116 24.36 -7.30 -20.20
C ILE A 1116 24.44 -8.75 -19.69
N LEU A 1117 25.28 -9.57 -20.34
CA LEU A 1117 25.55 -10.94 -19.92
C LEU A 1117 27.06 -11.15 -19.76
N PRO A 1118 27.52 -11.80 -18.68
CA PRO A 1118 28.94 -12.06 -18.49
C PRO A 1118 29.43 -13.10 -19.51
N LYS A 1119 30.66 -12.88 -20.00
CA LYS A 1119 31.33 -13.78 -20.95
C LYS A 1119 31.81 -15.06 -20.27
N PRO A 1120 32.69 -15.01 -19.24
CA PRO A 1120 32.99 -16.17 -18.42
C PRO A 1120 31.94 -16.35 -17.31
N PRO A 1121 31.67 -17.59 -16.85
CA PRO A 1121 30.79 -17.85 -15.71
C PRO A 1121 31.47 -17.55 -14.36
N TYR A 1122 32.59 -16.83 -14.35
CA TYR A 1122 33.44 -16.63 -13.19
C TYR A 1122 33.71 -15.15 -12.96
N GLU A 1123 33.65 -14.72 -11.70
CA GLU A 1123 34.03 -13.38 -11.28
C GLU A 1123 35.50 -13.39 -10.82
N ILE A 1124 36.31 -12.47 -11.35
CA ILE A 1124 37.75 -12.42 -11.06
C ILE A 1124 38.00 -12.01 -9.61
N GLN A 1125 37.14 -11.15 -9.06
CA GLN A 1125 37.25 -10.61 -7.70
C GLN A 1125 36.72 -11.57 -6.62
N LYS A 1126 35.97 -12.62 -7.00
CA LYS A 1126 35.36 -13.56 -6.05
C LYS A 1126 36.27 -14.79 -5.85
N PRO A 1127 36.57 -15.19 -4.60
CA PRO A 1127 37.38 -16.38 -4.36
C PRO A 1127 36.69 -17.64 -4.90
N PRO A 1128 37.43 -18.57 -5.55
CA PRO A 1128 36.84 -19.72 -6.21
C PRO A 1128 36.28 -20.73 -5.20
N THR A 1129 35.00 -21.07 -5.34
CA THR A 1129 34.38 -22.21 -4.65
C THR A 1129 34.44 -23.44 -5.54
N PHE A 1130 34.70 -24.61 -4.97
CA PHE A 1130 34.93 -25.85 -5.71
C PHE A 1130 33.91 -26.94 -5.34
N GLU A 1131 33.38 -27.64 -6.34
CA GLU A 1131 32.48 -28.79 -6.18
C GLU A 1131 33.16 -30.09 -6.63
N PRO A 1132 32.92 -31.23 -5.95
CA PRO A 1132 33.46 -32.52 -6.37
C PRO A 1132 32.82 -32.96 -7.69
N ILE A 1133 33.63 -33.45 -8.63
CA ILE A 1133 33.09 -33.97 -9.90
C ILE A 1133 32.47 -35.34 -9.63
N VAL A 1134 31.15 -35.44 -9.80
CA VAL A 1134 30.42 -36.71 -9.64
C VAL A 1134 30.22 -37.34 -11.01
N TRP A 1135 30.82 -38.52 -11.21
CA TRP A 1135 30.60 -39.30 -12.42
C TRP A 1135 29.51 -40.35 -12.17
N LYS A 1136 28.41 -40.24 -12.92
CA LYS A 1136 27.33 -41.22 -12.87
C LYS A 1136 27.64 -42.37 -13.81
N ILE A 1137 27.92 -43.55 -13.28
CA ILE A 1137 28.13 -44.77 -14.07
C ILE A 1137 26.74 -45.40 -14.36
N PRO A 1138 26.24 -45.39 -15.61
CA PRO A 1138 24.86 -45.76 -15.93
C PRO A 1138 24.48 -47.19 -15.54
N LEU A 1139 25.45 -48.12 -15.52
CA LEU A 1139 25.21 -49.54 -15.23
C LEU A 1139 25.15 -49.89 -13.73
N LEU A 1140 25.71 -49.06 -12.85
CA LEU A 1140 25.88 -49.40 -11.43
C LEU A 1140 24.99 -48.57 -10.49
N GLY A 1141 24.30 -47.54 -11.00
CA GLY A 1141 23.45 -46.64 -10.21
C GLY A 1141 24.17 -45.91 -9.07
N LYS A 1142 25.50 -46.02 -8.99
CA LYS A 1142 26.34 -45.42 -7.96
C LYS A 1142 27.08 -44.23 -8.53
N ASP A 1143 26.96 -43.11 -7.82
CA ASP A 1143 27.64 -41.87 -8.09
C ASP A 1143 29.09 -41.98 -7.58
N VAL A 1144 30.07 -41.99 -8.49
CA VAL A 1144 31.50 -42.02 -8.13
C VAL A 1144 32.02 -40.58 -8.05
N LYS A 1145 32.39 -40.14 -6.85
CA LYS A 1145 33.06 -38.84 -6.66
C LYS A 1145 34.51 -38.98 -7.15
N LEU A 1146 34.88 -38.24 -8.20
CA LEU A 1146 36.25 -38.17 -8.67
C LEU A 1146 37.09 -37.28 -7.73
N PRO A 1147 38.41 -37.52 -7.62
CA PRO A 1147 39.30 -36.69 -6.80
C PRO A 1147 39.49 -35.27 -7.35
N LEU A 1148 39.07 -35.03 -8.59
CA LEU A 1148 39.10 -33.73 -9.24
C LEU A 1148 37.91 -32.88 -8.77
N LYS A 1149 38.20 -31.64 -8.37
CA LYS A 1149 37.17 -30.64 -8.04
C LYS A 1149 37.05 -29.64 -9.20
N ARG A 1150 35.82 -29.23 -9.50
CA ARG A 1150 35.53 -28.20 -10.52
C ARG A 1150 35.17 -26.89 -9.82
N ARG A 1151 35.65 -25.74 -10.32
CA ARG A 1151 35.18 -24.44 -9.82
C ARG A 1151 33.69 -24.30 -10.10
N LYS A 1152 32.90 -24.10 -9.05
CA LYS A 1152 31.48 -23.76 -9.11
C LYS A 1152 31.35 -22.43 -9.87
N PRO A 1153 30.48 -22.33 -10.88
CA PRO A 1153 30.29 -21.08 -11.61
C PRO A 1153 29.74 -19.99 -10.66
N ASP A 1154 30.28 -18.78 -10.76
CA ASP A 1154 29.78 -17.61 -10.02
C ASP A 1154 28.51 -17.06 -10.66
N TYR A 1155 28.35 -17.23 -11.98
CA TYR A 1155 27.16 -16.84 -12.75
C TYR A 1155 26.50 -18.04 -13.41
N ILE A 1156 25.25 -18.32 -13.05
CA ILE A 1156 24.42 -19.36 -13.69
C ILE A 1156 24.00 -18.94 -15.10
N TRP A 1157 23.72 -17.64 -15.30
CA TRP A 1157 23.20 -17.08 -16.56
C TRP A 1157 24.30 -16.25 -17.24
N ASN A 1158 24.78 -16.72 -18.38
CA ASN A 1158 25.93 -16.13 -19.08
C ASN A 1158 25.83 -16.37 -20.59
N GLY A 1159 26.63 -15.64 -21.37
CA GLY A 1159 26.64 -15.77 -22.83
C GLY A 1159 27.08 -17.15 -23.31
N THR A 1160 27.91 -17.87 -22.55
CA THR A 1160 28.32 -19.25 -22.88
C THR A 1160 27.15 -20.24 -22.80
N LYS A 1161 26.30 -20.11 -21.76
CA LYS A 1161 25.09 -20.92 -21.59
C LYS A 1161 24.10 -20.66 -22.72
N LEU A 1162 23.86 -19.39 -23.04
CA LEU A 1162 22.96 -18.99 -24.13
C LEU A 1162 23.41 -19.57 -25.48
N ARG A 1163 24.70 -19.50 -25.81
CA ARG A 1163 25.26 -20.11 -27.03
C ARG A 1163 25.05 -21.64 -27.08
N LYS A 1164 25.25 -22.32 -25.95
CA LYS A 1164 25.08 -23.79 -25.86
C LYS A 1164 23.63 -24.23 -26.03
N GLU A 1165 22.70 -23.49 -25.44
CA GLU A 1165 21.27 -23.81 -25.48
C GLU A 1165 20.65 -23.50 -26.85
N PHE A 1166 21.10 -22.42 -27.52
CA PHE A 1166 20.46 -21.93 -28.75
C PHE A 1166 21.33 -22.05 -30.00
N GLY A 1167 22.48 -22.73 -29.96
CA GLY A 1167 23.25 -23.11 -31.14
C GLY A 1167 24.15 -22.02 -31.73
N GLY A 1168 24.82 -21.25 -30.86
CA GLY A 1168 25.90 -20.32 -31.22
C GLY A 1168 27.29 -20.81 -30.80
N ASP A 1169 27.39 -22.04 -30.29
CA ASP A 1169 28.65 -22.62 -29.82
C ASP A 1169 29.55 -23.10 -30.96
N TRP A 1170 30.81 -23.41 -30.65
CA TRP A 1170 31.78 -23.83 -31.66
C TRP A 1170 31.33 -25.09 -32.40
N LYS A 1171 30.63 -26.02 -31.72
CA LYS A 1171 30.09 -27.23 -32.36
C LYS A 1171 29.05 -26.89 -33.42
N SER A 1172 28.13 -25.98 -33.12
CA SER A 1172 27.13 -25.52 -34.10
C SER A 1172 27.79 -24.79 -35.27
N LYS A 1173 28.78 -23.94 -35.01
CA LYS A 1173 29.53 -23.25 -36.06
C LYS A 1173 30.29 -24.22 -36.98
N THR A 1174 30.98 -25.22 -36.40
CA THR A 1174 31.69 -26.24 -37.17
C THR A 1174 30.71 -27.07 -38.00
N PHE A 1175 29.56 -27.42 -37.43
CA PHE A 1175 28.50 -28.11 -38.16
C PHE A 1175 27.95 -27.27 -39.33
N ASP A 1176 27.75 -25.97 -39.14
CA ASP A 1176 27.33 -25.05 -40.22
C ASP A 1176 28.37 -24.98 -41.34
N LEU A 1177 29.66 -24.85 -40.96
CA LEU A 1177 30.78 -24.79 -41.90
C LEU A 1177 30.92 -26.08 -42.69
N VAL A 1178 30.85 -27.24 -42.02
CA VAL A 1178 30.89 -28.57 -42.66
C VAL A 1178 29.74 -28.71 -43.67
N ASN A 1179 28.50 -28.37 -43.30
CA ASN A 1179 27.36 -28.48 -44.21
C ASN A 1179 27.42 -27.50 -45.40
N GLN A 1180 28.07 -26.36 -45.25
CA GLN A 1180 28.25 -25.40 -46.34
C GLN A 1180 29.32 -25.85 -47.34
N TYR A 1181 30.47 -26.33 -46.87
CA TYR A 1181 31.64 -26.58 -47.72
C TYR A 1181 31.81 -28.04 -48.18
N VAL A 1182 31.38 -29.03 -47.39
CA VAL A 1182 31.50 -30.45 -47.77
C VAL A 1182 30.74 -30.77 -49.06
N PRO A 1183 29.51 -30.27 -49.28
CA PRO A 1183 28.83 -30.43 -50.56
C PRO A 1183 29.59 -29.86 -51.76
N ILE A 1184 30.21 -28.69 -51.60
CA ILE A 1184 30.98 -28.02 -52.65
C ILE A 1184 32.23 -28.84 -52.95
N ALA A 1185 32.94 -29.30 -51.92
CA ALA A 1185 34.10 -30.17 -52.07
C ALA A 1185 33.74 -31.50 -52.75
N LEU A 1186 32.62 -32.13 -52.38
CA LEU A 1186 32.11 -33.34 -53.01
C LEU A 1186 31.71 -33.10 -54.47
N ALA A 1187 31.06 -31.99 -54.79
CA ALA A 1187 30.71 -31.63 -56.17
C ALA A 1187 31.95 -31.37 -57.02
N ILE A 1188 32.97 -30.72 -56.47
CA ILE A 1188 34.27 -30.52 -57.13
C ILE A 1188 34.98 -31.87 -57.36
N LEU A 1189 35.02 -32.74 -56.35
CA LEU A 1189 35.58 -34.08 -56.48
C LEU A 1189 34.83 -34.93 -57.50
N LEU A 1190 33.49 -34.86 -57.53
CA LEU A 1190 32.66 -35.53 -58.52
C LEU A 1190 32.93 -34.98 -59.92
N PHE A 1191 33.08 -33.66 -60.06
CA PHE A 1191 33.45 -33.02 -61.33
C PHE A 1191 34.83 -33.48 -61.81
N TYR A 1192 35.84 -33.51 -60.94
CA TYR A 1192 37.16 -34.05 -61.27
C TYR A 1192 37.11 -35.53 -61.63
N TYR A 1193 36.29 -36.33 -60.91
CA TYR A 1193 36.11 -37.75 -61.19
C TYR A 1193 35.42 -37.97 -62.54
N LEU A 1194 34.37 -37.21 -62.86
CA LEU A 1194 33.70 -37.23 -64.15
C LEU A 1194 34.64 -36.77 -65.28
N GLN A 1195 35.42 -35.71 -65.06
CA GLN A 1195 36.41 -35.24 -66.03
C GLN A 1195 37.50 -36.29 -66.30
N LYS A 1196 37.96 -36.98 -65.25
CA LYS A 1196 38.94 -38.08 -65.36
C LYS A 1196 38.34 -39.29 -66.08
N ALA A 1197 37.13 -39.71 -65.72
CA ALA A 1197 36.41 -40.79 -66.40
C ALA A 1197 36.16 -40.47 -67.88
N TYR A 1198 35.86 -39.21 -68.20
CA TYR A 1198 35.68 -38.74 -69.58
C TYR A 1198 36.99 -38.78 -70.38
N LYS A 1199 38.13 -38.41 -69.77
CA LYS A 1199 39.47 -38.57 -70.37
C LYS A 1199 39.84 -40.03 -70.61
N GLU A 1200 39.64 -40.91 -69.62
CA GLU A 1200 39.94 -42.35 -69.73
C GLU A 1200 39.05 -43.05 -70.76
N TRP A 1201 37.79 -42.62 -70.92
CA TRP A 1201 36.88 -43.15 -71.95
C TRP A 1201 37.34 -42.78 -73.37
N PHE A 1202 37.81 -41.54 -73.57
CA PHE A 1202 38.37 -41.11 -74.85
C PHE A 1202 39.74 -41.75 -75.17
N GLU A 1203 40.58 -41.98 -74.16
CA GLU A 1203 41.85 -42.71 -74.33
C GLU A 1203 41.64 -44.20 -74.66
N LYS A 1204 40.52 -44.81 -74.24
CA LYS A 1204 40.14 -46.17 -74.64
C LYS A 1204 39.48 -46.28 -76.02
N GLN A 1205 39.08 -45.15 -76.62
CA GLN A 1205 38.48 -45.09 -77.97
C GLN A 1205 39.50 -44.79 -79.08
N LYS A 1206 40.74 -44.42 -78.72
CA LYS A 1206 41.90 -44.45 -79.61
C LYS A 1206 42.58 -45.81 -79.51
#